data_AF-A0A4R5NGW6-F1
#
_entry.id   AF-A0A4R5NGW6-F1
#
_cell.length_a   1.000
_cell.length_b   1.000
_cell.length_c   1.000
_cell.angle_alpha   90.00
_cell.angle_beta   90.00
_cell.angle_gamma   90.00
#
_symmetry.space_group_name_H-M   'P 1'
#
loop_
_entity.id
_entity.type
_entity.pdbx_description
1 polymer ?
#
loop_
_entity_poly.entity_id
_entity_poly.type
_entity_poly.pdbx_seq_one_letter_code
_entity_poly.pdbx_strand_id
1 'polypeptide(L)'
;MRKIKMIALTGILLSSTILGANTTVAQASSNKALSVDKTEIANNVIQVINELLNSSSTASNVNSQMKFSDLEDGQTMQVAPIFGQKTDTQFDNVLQGELNVVDGNEQLVPMTSGTRDKNGFPQTVKYTLDGVTKTVTVEYNFAKPIVSFTNNSQVMNFKADDGNDAIQKAATDNSDVKAISSNGADANGKANSTSVSGTMDDGNKSVTFTPKDNYISGISATRTINTYTEPNWDNITTTDTNVVVSDSENPNDYYLVSFTTDNTGKTTATATAIDAVGNDVISNATNKSITFVKDNFAIPTDPENPATPSSILTFKILGSGKTVFTTPVTGNMTVAQIQDTLPEGYTLAAISTDYEVKNGNQTYYVTKSADTNVNYIDITTGNSVGSETLNGIQGEPTVLTKIPENYKLVNQSDILQKLNALTPNKNIYVTPKADSNSLNYTVTFRDKTTGKVVGTESQGSGNFGSYVGVTAPDGYALASVIDHGFILLKNDQKVTKYVVAADTPYNVSYVDQDTGEEVGTQSGKGANESKIVLKAPTGYAFVNADDINYTIDKDTPTSTVYVQKSDQTVDNIVSGYPHKGNIKIYDGNGKLNDDVVLSEGSSWIIDKTITINGAEYYRVATDQYVKASDVYKYTPLQTVAVTNGTNVTPVYNTKGQLIIDRALDVNTPWYTDRSATIRGKKMYRVATDEWIKASDATLN
;
A
#
# COMPACT_ATOMS: atom_id res chain seq x y z
N MET A 1 19.32 16.35 -39.33
CA MET A 1 18.41 15.29 -39.81
C MET A 1 18.62 14.06 -38.95
N ARG A 2 17.66 13.73 -38.06
CA ARG A 2 17.72 12.49 -37.25
C ARG A 2 17.49 11.32 -38.22
N LYS A 3 18.41 10.35 -38.25
CA LYS A 3 18.26 9.12 -39.06
C LYS A 3 16.96 8.42 -38.63
N ILE A 4 16.03 8.27 -39.55
CA ILE A 4 14.80 7.49 -39.35
C ILE A 4 15.24 6.03 -39.25
N LYS A 5 15.02 5.40 -38.09
CA LYS A 5 15.17 3.95 -37.93
C LYS A 5 14.06 3.28 -38.73
N MET A 6 14.41 2.41 -39.67
CA MET A 6 13.43 1.63 -40.43
C MET A 6 12.77 0.61 -39.50
N ILE A 7 11.45 0.62 -39.44
CA ILE A 7 10.66 -0.51 -38.95
C ILE A 7 10.38 -1.35 -40.20
N ALA A 8 10.95 -2.55 -40.27
CA ALA A 8 10.91 -3.36 -41.49
C ALA A 8 9.48 -3.77 -41.86
N LEU A 9 9.02 -3.30 -43.02
CA LEU A 9 7.89 -3.85 -43.76
C LEU A 9 8.41 -4.16 -45.18
N THR A 10 8.87 -5.39 -45.42
CA THR A 10 9.14 -5.85 -46.79
C THR A 10 8.78 -7.32 -46.94
N GLY A 11 7.76 -7.57 -47.73
CA GLY A 11 7.61 -8.81 -48.50
C GLY A 11 7.51 -8.42 -49.97
N ILE A 12 8.28 -9.11 -50.82
CA ILE A 12 7.89 -9.71 -52.12
C ILE A 12 9.16 -10.03 -52.96
N LEU A 13 9.35 -11.35 -53.16
CA LEU A 13 9.97 -12.10 -54.28
C LEU A 13 11.49 -12.00 -54.59
N LEU A 14 12.24 -13.10 -54.33
CA LEU A 14 12.67 -14.10 -55.33
C LEU A 14 13.56 -15.22 -54.69
N SER A 15 13.12 -16.47 -54.85
CA SER A 15 13.83 -17.79 -54.80
C SER A 15 14.85 -18.16 -53.70
N SER A 16 14.55 -19.32 -53.08
CA SER A 16 15.41 -20.35 -52.46
C SER A 16 16.16 -20.02 -51.17
N THR A 17 15.46 -19.98 -50.03
CA THR A 17 15.54 -20.92 -48.88
C THR A 17 14.66 -20.37 -47.74
N ILE A 18 13.94 -21.26 -47.05
CA ILE A 18 12.93 -20.97 -46.03
C ILE A 18 13.60 -20.55 -44.72
N LEU A 19 13.20 -19.39 -44.15
CA LEU A 19 13.12 -19.02 -42.72
C LEU A 19 12.71 -17.53 -42.68
N GLY A 20 11.56 -17.06 -42.20
CA GLY A 20 10.75 -17.55 -41.09
C GLY A 20 10.64 -16.45 -40.04
N ALA A 21 10.15 -15.26 -40.42
CA ALA A 21 9.75 -14.21 -39.48
C ALA A 21 8.65 -13.33 -40.11
N ASN A 22 7.69 -12.92 -39.27
CA ASN A 22 6.51 -12.04 -39.47
C ASN A 22 5.19 -12.84 -39.40
N THR A 23 4.23 -12.51 -38.53
CA THR A 23 3.77 -11.20 -38.03
C THR A 23 3.26 -11.30 -36.59
N THR A 24 3.56 -10.36 -35.69
CA THR A 24 2.51 -9.47 -35.13
C THR A 24 3.03 -8.07 -34.72
N VAL A 25 2.41 -7.05 -35.34
CA VAL A 25 2.31 -5.60 -35.03
C VAL A 25 3.58 -4.71 -35.06
N ALA A 26 3.91 -4.25 -36.27
CA ALA A 26 4.39 -2.89 -36.51
C ALA A 26 3.19 -1.95 -36.74
N GLN A 27 3.07 -0.84 -35.99
CA GLN A 27 2.08 0.21 -36.29
C GLN A 27 2.64 1.21 -37.31
N ALA A 28 1.92 1.44 -38.41
CA ALA A 28 2.08 2.61 -39.26
C ALA A 28 1.23 3.77 -38.72
N SER A 29 1.81 4.97 -38.63
CA SER A 29 1.05 6.19 -38.28
C SER A 29 0.11 6.56 -39.43
N SER A 30 -1.17 6.24 -39.29
CA SER A 30 -2.23 6.91 -40.03
C SER A 30 -3.15 7.61 -39.04
N ASN A 31 -3.31 8.92 -39.19
CA ASN A 31 -4.17 9.77 -38.37
C ASN A 31 -5.65 9.53 -38.69
N LYS A 32 -6.14 8.33 -38.39
CA LYS A 32 -7.57 8.07 -38.22
C LYS A 32 -7.72 7.08 -37.09
N ALA A 33 -8.16 7.58 -35.94
CA ALA A 33 -8.56 6.73 -34.83
C ALA A 33 -9.54 5.68 -35.37
N LEU A 34 -9.14 4.42 -35.34
CA LEU A 34 -10.08 3.32 -35.46
C LEU A 34 -11.07 3.50 -34.32
N SER A 35 -12.27 3.95 -34.67
CA SER A 35 -13.41 3.98 -33.76
C SER A 35 -13.73 2.53 -33.44
N VAL A 36 -13.18 2.05 -32.32
CA VAL A 36 -13.65 0.82 -31.69
C VAL A 36 -15.10 1.10 -31.34
N ASP A 37 -16.00 0.30 -31.90
CA ASP A 37 -17.38 0.27 -31.46
C ASP A 37 -17.39 -0.22 -30.01
N LYS A 38 -17.51 0.73 -29.07
CA LYS A 38 -17.54 0.48 -27.63
C LYS A 38 -18.93 0.06 -27.15
N THR A 39 -19.91 -0.07 -28.04
CA THR A 39 -21.32 -0.10 -27.66
C THR A 39 -21.75 -1.42 -27.01
N GLU A 40 -20.99 -2.52 -27.18
CA GLU A 40 -21.31 -3.82 -26.56
C GLU A 40 -20.43 -4.21 -25.34
N ILE A 41 -19.27 -3.58 -25.14
CA ILE A 41 -18.42 -3.84 -23.96
C ILE A 41 -18.65 -2.78 -22.85
N ALA A 42 -19.26 -1.64 -23.16
CA ALA A 42 -19.36 -0.53 -22.22
C ALA A 42 -20.63 -0.49 -21.34
N ASN A 43 -21.73 -1.18 -21.68
CA ASN A 43 -23.03 -0.70 -21.20
C ASN A 43 -23.73 -1.47 -20.08
N ASN A 44 -23.19 -2.55 -19.51
CA ASN A 44 -23.87 -3.20 -18.36
C ASN A 44 -22.99 -3.49 -17.14
N VAL A 45 -21.66 -3.54 -17.30
CA VAL A 45 -20.74 -3.71 -16.16
C VAL A 45 -20.37 -2.34 -15.62
N ILE A 46 -19.95 -1.43 -16.49
CA ILE A 46 -19.59 -0.07 -16.10
C ILE A 46 -20.83 0.74 -15.70
N GLN A 47 -22.04 0.47 -16.20
CA GLN A 47 -23.22 1.23 -15.79
C GLN A 47 -23.75 0.81 -14.41
N VAL A 48 -23.82 -0.49 -14.10
CA VAL A 48 -24.21 -0.96 -12.75
C VAL A 48 -23.10 -0.69 -11.74
N ILE A 49 -21.83 -0.88 -12.12
CA ILE A 49 -20.68 -0.49 -11.30
C ILE A 49 -20.63 1.03 -11.15
N ASN A 50 -20.90 1.86 -12.17
CA ASN A 50 -20.97 3.31 -12.01
C ASN A 50 -22.22 3.79 -11.28
N GLU A 51 -23.35 3.08 -11.34
CA GLU A 51 -24.53 3.40 -10.51
C GLU A 51 -24.27 3.02 -9.03
N LEU A 52 -23.46 1.98 -8.76
CA LEU A 52 -22.92 1.64 -7.43
C LEU A 52 -21.66 2.44 -7.02
N LEU A 53 -20.91 3.03 -7.96
CA LEU A 53 -19.66 3.79 -7.73
C LEU A 53 -19.82 5.31 -7.92
N ASN A 54 -20.98 5.79 -8.39
CA ASN A 54 -21.34 7.21 -8.36
C ASN A 54 -21.80 7.64 -6.95
N SER A 55 -22.00 6.70 -6.03
CA SER A 55 -21.59 6.94 -4.64
C SER A 55 -20.08 6.76 -4.60
N SER A 56 -19.33 7.79 -4.25
CA SER A 56 -17.87 7.76 -4.04
C SER A 56 -17.43 6.86 -2.87
N SER A 57 -18.23 5.84 -2.58
CA SER A 57 -18.19 4.96 -1.44
C SER A 57 -18.37 3.56 -2.06
N THR A 58 -17.41 2.67 -1.81
CA THR A 58 -17.42 1.27 -2.25
C THR A 58 -18.78 0.61 -1.93
N ALA A 59 -19.12 -0.53 -2.55
CA ALA A 59 -20.34 -1.32 -2.26
C ALA A 59 -20.54 -1.73 -0.77
N SER A 60 -19.62 -1.30 0.09
CA SER A 60 -19.53 -1.39 1.54
C SER A 60 -20.37 -0.36 2.32
N ASN A 61 -21.21 0.49 1.70
CA ASN A 61 -21.85 1.59 2.46
C ASN A 61 -23.36 1.45 2.68
N VAL A 62 -24.02 0.45 2.10
CA VAL A 62 -25.45 0.24 2.34
C VAL A 62 -25.65 -0.60 3.61
N ASN A 63 -26.51 -0.16 4.53
CA ASN A 63 -26.87 -0.99 5.68
C ASN A 63 -27.51 -2.31 5.23
N SER A 64 -27.37 -3.35 6.07
CA SER A 64 -28.10 -4.60 5.85
C SER A 64 -29.60 -4.34 5.73
N GLN A 65 -30.26 -4.99 4.78
CA GLN A 65 -31.68 -4.82 4.52
C GLN A 65 -32.54 -5.03 5.78
N MET A 66 -33.43 -4.08 6.07
CA MET A 66 -34.36 -4.12 7.20
C MET A 66 -35.80 -4.26 6.69
N LYS A 67 -36.54 -5.28 7.15
CA LYS A 67 -37.95 -5.38 6.79
C LYS A 67 -38.77 -4.34 7.57
N PHE A 68 -39.73 -3.70 6.91
CA PHE A 68 -40.65 -2.77 7.55
C PHE A 68 -41.42 -3.42 8.71
N SER A 69 -41.68 -4.73 8.66
CA SER A 69 -42.28 -5.48 9.77
C SER A 69 -41.46 -5.41 11.05
N ASP A 70 -40.13 -5.38 10.92
CA ASP A 70 -39.16 -5.51 12.00
C ASP A 70 -38.68 -4.14 12.52
N LEU A 71 -38.96 -3.07 11.75
CA LEU A 71 -38.66 -1.69 12.13
C LEU A 71 -39.53 -1.24 13.33
N GLU A 72 -38.95 -0.66 14.37
CA GLU A 72 -39.70 -0.09 15.50
C GLU A 72 -40.03 1.40 15.26
N ASP A 73 -41.17 1.88 15.75
CA ASP A 73 -41.50 3.32 15.70
C ASP A 73 -40.61 4.10 16.68
N GLY A 74 -39.95 5.15 16.19
CA GLY A 74 -38.94 5.91 16.93
C GLY A 74 -37.54 5.29 16.90
N GLN A 75 -37.32 4.18 16.18
CA GLN A 75 -36.02 3.54 16.09
C GLN A 75 -34.96 4.52 15.56
N THR A 76 -33.78 4.50 16.17
CA THR A 76 -32.61 5.23 15.66
C THR A 76 -31.84 4.35 14.70
N MET A 77 -31.59 4.86 13.51
CA MET A 77 -30.79 4.20 12.48
C MET A 77 -29.59 5.08 12.15
N GLN A 78 -28.43 4.44 12.12
CA GLN A 78 -27.17 5.09 11.75
C GLN A 78 -26.97 4.98 10.23
N VAL A 79 -26.58 6.07 9.59
CA VAL A 79 -26.28 6.09 8.16
C VAL A 79 -24.98 6.81 7.87
N ALA A 80 -24.36 6.48 6.73
CA ALA A 80 -23.25 7.27 6.23
C ALA A 80 -23.74 8.69 5.85
N PRO A 81 -22.96 9.75 6.12
CA PRO A 81 -23.32 11.09 5.69
C PRO A 81 -23.37 11.23 4.16
N ILE A 82 -24.46 11.83 3.66
CA ILE A 82 -24.65 12.09 2.23
C ILE A 82 -24.16 13.49 1.91
N PHE A 83 -22.91 13.58 1.43
CA PHE A 83 -22.27 14.86 1.14
C PHE A 83 -22.60 15.44 -0.25
N GLY A 84 -22.46 16.75 -0.35
CA GLY A 84 -22.57 17.53 -1.58
C GLY A 84 -24.00 17.97 -1.91
N GLN A 85 -24.11 19.02 -2.72
CA GLN A 85 -25.41 19.55 -3.13
C GLN A 85 -26.19 18.51 -3.94
N LYS A 86 -27.40 18.20 -3.48
CA LYS A 86 -28.37 17.36 -4.18
C LYS A 86 -29.73 18.04 -4.16
N THR A 87 -30.61 17.69 -5.10
CA THR A 87 -32.03 18.04 -4.93
C THR A 87 -32.62 17.21 -3.79
N ASP A 88 -33.70 17.68 -3.17
CA ASP A 88 -34.37 16.93 -2.09
C ASP A 88 -34.70 15.50 -2.51
N THR A 89 -35.25 15.32 -3.73
CA THR A 89 -35.54 14.00 -4.29
C THR A 89 -34.30 13.13 -4.45
N GLN A 90 -33.18 13.69 -4.92
CA GLN A 90 -31.93 12.94 -5.06
C GLN A 90 -31.37 12.54 -3.70
N PHE A 91 -31.40 13.46 -2.73
CA PHE A 91 -30.95 13.19 -1.38
C PHE A 91 -31.78 12.08 -0.73
N ASP A 92 -33.11 12.19 -0.83
CA ASP A 92 -34.03 11.23 -0.23
C ASP A 92 -33.92 9.85 -0.89
N ASN A 93 -33.71 9.77 -2.21
CA ASN A 93 -33.45 8.49 -2.87
C ASN A 93 -32.16 7.82 -2.34
N VAL A 94 -31.09 8.59 -2.13
CA VAL A 94 -29.85 8.06 -1.56
C VAL A 94 -30.07 7.62 -0.12
N LEU A 95 -30.68 8.47 0.72
CA LEU A 95 -30.95 8.16 2.13
C LEU A 95 -31.89 6.95 2.27
N GLN A 96 -32.85 6.78 1.38
CA GLN A 96 -33.72 5.61 1.36
C GLN A 96 -32.92 4.33 1.08
N GLY A 97 -31.99 4.40 0.13
CA GLY A 97 -31.05 3.31 -0.15
C GLY A 97 -30.19 2.99 1.08
N GLU A 98 -29.62 4.00 1.74
CA GLU A 98 -28.77 3.84 2.94
C GLU A 98 -29.53 3.21 4.13
N LEU A 99 -30.78 3.60 4.36
CA LEU A 99 -31.63 3.02 5.40
C LEU A 99 -32.15 1.62 5.03
N ASN A 100 -32.28 1.33 3.73
CA ASN A 100 -32.58 0.01 3.16
C ASN A 100 -33.81 -0.69 3.78
N VAL A 101 -34.88 0.07 4.05
CA VAL A 101 -36.14 -0.46 4.58
C VAL A 101 -37.01 -0.99 3.44
N VAL A 102 -37.39 -2.27 3.51
CA VAL A 102 -38.15 -2.96 2.46
C VAL A 102 -39.47 -3.58 2.95
N ASP A 103 -40.39 -3.80 2.02
CA ASP A 103 -41.63 -4.54 2.25
C ASP A 103 -41.42 -6.06 2.27
N GLY A 104 -42.52 -6.82 2.37
CA GLY A 104 -42.49 -8.28 2.34
C GLY A 104 -42.03 -8.91 1.01
N ASN A 105 -41.98 -8.13 -0.08
CA ASN A 105 -41.51 -8.54 -1.41
C ASN A 105 -40.11 -7.98 -1.73
N GLU A 106 -39.39 -7.51 -0.71
CA GLU A 106 -38.06 -6.91 -0.81
C GLU A 106 -38.01 -5.64 -1.68
N GLN A 107 -39.14 -4.95 -1.87
CA GLN A 107 -39.18 -3.64 -2.52
C GLN A 107 -38.95 -2.53 -1.50
N LEU A 108 -38.18 -1.51 -1.86
CA LEU A 108 -37.95 -0.34 -0.98
C LEU A 108 -39.28 0.32 -0.61
N VAL A 109 -39.51 0.51 0.68
CA VAL A 109 -40.68 1.25 1.16
C VAL A 109 -40.41 2.75 0.98
N PRO A 110 -41.27 3.50 0.24
CA PRO A 110 -41.16 4.95 0.12
C PRO A 110 -41.03 5.64 1.48
N MET A 111 -40.10 6.59 1.57
CA MET A 111 -39.93 7.42 2.76
C MET A 111 -40.20 8.89 2.46
N THR A 112 -40.49 9.64 3.52
CA THR A 112 -40.57 11.10 3.48
C THR A 112 -39.63 11.70 4.52
N SER A 113 -38.78 12.66 4.10
CA SER A 113 -37.84 13.34 5.01
C SER A 113 -38.55 14.34 5.91
N GLY A 114 -38.20 14.38 7.19
CA GLY A 114 -38.64 15.38 8.15
C GLY A 114 -37.79 16.66 8.12
N THR A 115 -37.70 17.35 9.26
CA THR A 115 -36.93 18.59 9.38
C THR A 115 -35.44 18.36 9.16
N ARG A 116 -34.81 19.24 8.39
CA ARG A 116 -33.37 19.25 8.13
C ARG A 116 -32.65 20.16 9.12
N ASP A 117 -31.43 19.76 9.49
CA ASP A 117 -30.55 20.57 10.34
C ASP A 117 -29.95 21.77 9.56
N LYS A 118 -29.12 22.57 10.24
CA LYS A 118 -28.43 23.72 9.63
C LYS A 118 -27.52 23.37 8.44
N ASN A 119 -27.14 22.10 8.31
CA ASN A 119 -26.25 21.57 7.28
C ASN A 119 -27.05 20.84 6.18
N GLY A 120 -28.39 20.81 6.27
CA GLY A 120 -29.30 20.22 5.27
C GLY A 120 -29.57 18.72 5.45
N PHE A 121 -29.14 18.10 6.55
CA PHE A 121 -29.36 16.68 6.82
C PHE A 121 -30.70 16.47 7.56
N PRO A 122 -31.61 15.61 7.05
CA PRO A 122 -32.87 15.31 7.73
C PRO A 122 -32.61 14.49 9.00
N GLN A 123 -33.19 14.92 10.12
CA GLN A 123 -33.03 14.26 11.42
C GLN A 123 -34.03 13.13 11.64
N THR A 124 -35.11 13.11 10.88
CA THR A 124 -36.13 12.06 10.92
C THR A 124 -36.62 11.72 9.52
N VAL A 125 -37.09 10.48 9.33
CA VAL A 125 -37.84 10.04 8.14
C VAL A 125 -39.09 9.27 8.55
N LYS A 126 -40.10 9.22 7.69
CA LYS A 126 -41.32 8.43 7.91
C LYS A 126 -41.54 7.43 6.79
N TYR A 127 -41.83 6.20 7.17
CA TYR A 127 -42.25 5.12 6.27
C TYR A 127 -43.73 4.82 6.48
N THR A 128 -44.49 4.70 5.40
CA THR A 128 -45.91 4.31 5.44
C THR A 128 -46.12 3.10 4.55
N LEU A 129 -46.58 1.99 5.13
CA LEU A 129 -46.94 0.77 4.41
C LEU A 129 -48.24 0.21 5.01
N ASP A 130 -49.20 -0.15 4.15
CA ASP A 130 -50.50 -0.70 4.52
C ASP A 130 -51.26 0.09 5.61
N GLY A 131 -51.15 1.43 5.57
CA GLY A 131 -51.81 2.34 6.51
C GLY A 131 -51.10 2.49 7.86
N VAL A 132 -50.00 1.77 8.10
CA VAL A 132 -49.15 1.92 9.28
C VAL A 132 -48.02 2.88 8.97
N THR A 133 -47.80 3.88 9.82
CA THR A 133 -46.67 4.81 9.70
C THR A 133 -45.69 4.61 10.84
N LYS A 134 -44.40 4.50 10.52
CA LYS A 134 -43.30 4.44 11.48
C LYS A 134 -42.32 5.58 11.22
N THR A 135 -41.88 6.24 12.28
CA THR A 135 -40.90 7.32 12.25
C THR A 135 -39.53 6.77 12.65
N VAL A 136 -38.50 7.13 11.91
CA VAL A 136 -37.11 6.76 12.20
C VAL A 136 -36.32 8.02 12.52
N THR A 137 -35.53 7.96 13.59
CA THR A 137 -34.50 8.97 13.89
C THR A 137 -33.25 8.63 13.09
N VAL A 138 -32.74 9.58 12.32
CA VAL A 138 -31.57 9.38 11.47
C VAL A 138 -30.37 10.03 12.15
N GLU A 139 -29.40 9.20 12.53
CA GLU A 139 -28.11 9.66 13.01
C GLU A 139 -27.04 9.42 11.94
N TYR A 140 -26.22 10.43 11.70
CA TYR A 140 -25.19 10.40 10.67
C TYR A 140 -23.84 10.11 11.30
N ASN A 141 -23.18 9.06 10.81
CA ASN A 141 -21.85 8.65 11.24
C ASN A 141 -20.76 9.57 10.66
N PHE A 142 -20.74 10.83 11.08
CA PHE A 142 -19.68 11.77 10.67
C PHE A 142 -18.33 11.29 11.19
N ALA A 143 -17.34 11.25 10.31
CA ALA A 143 -15.97 10.97 10.70
C ALA A 143 -15.47 12.08 11.63
N LYS A 144 -14.89 11.71 12.77
CA LYS A 144 -14.24 12.68 13.65
C LYS A 144 -12.97 13.19 12.97
N PRO A 145 -12.80 14.51 12.78
CA PRO A 145 -11.56 15.04 12.23
C PRO A 145 -10.37 14.68 13.13
N ILE A 146 -9.18 14.58 12.55
CA ILE A 146 -7.95 14.19 13.24
C ILE A 146 -6.93 15.32 13.24
N VAL A 147 -6.02 15.30 14.20
CA VAL A 147 -4.88 16.23 14.25
C VAL A 147 -3.74 15.69 13.39
N SER A 148 -3.13 16.57 12.61
CA SER A 148 -1.88 16.31 11.89
C SER A 148 -0.85 17.38 12.23
N PHE A 149 0.35 16.93 12.56
CA PHE A 149 1.50 17.79 12.84
C PHE A 149 2.42 17.80 11.62
N THR A 150 2.80 18.98 11.14
CA THR A 150 3.60 19.13 9.91
C THR A 150 4.94 18.36 9.97
N ASN A 151 5.56 18.29 11.16
CA ASN A 151 6.82 17.57 11.38
C ASN A 151 6.64 16.26 12.16
N ASN A 152 5.40 15.81 12.39
CA ASN A 152 5.06 14.66 13.24
C ASN A 152 5.63 14.71 14.68
N SER A 153 6.22 15.83 15.12
CA SER A 153 6.74 15.97 16.47
C SER A 153 5.60 16.18 17.45
N GLN A 154 5.46 15.24 18.38
CA GLN A 154 4.59 15.35 19.55
C GLN A 154 5.33 15.88 20.78
N VAL A 155 6.58 16.31 20.62
CA VAL A 155 7.40 16.88 21.69
C VAL A 155 7.77 18.32 21.32
N MET A 156 7.62 19.21 22.29
CA MET A 156 8.13 20.58 22.24
C MET A 156 9.14 20.77 23.35
N ASN A 157 10.23 21.46 23.04
CA ASN A 157 11.33 21.67 23.96
C ASN A 157 11.45 23.15 24.30
N PHE A 158 11.68 23.46 25.56
CA PHE A 158 11.84 24.81 26.07
C PHE A 158 13.00 24.87 27.04
N LYS A 159 13.63 26.04 27.15
CA LYS A 159 14.54 26.31 28.25
C LYS A 159 13.72 26.78 29.45
N ALA A 160 14.03 26.33 30.67
CA ALA A 160 13.31 26.74 31.88
C ALA A 160 13.17 28.27 32.03
N ASP A 161 14.21 29.00 31.61
CA ASP A 161 14.32 30.45 31.69
C ASP A 161 13.62 31.20 30.53
N ASP A 162 12.98 30.50 29.58
CA ASP A 162 12.20 31.13 28.49
C ASP A 162 10.98 31.91 29.02
N GLY A 163 10.49 31.58 30.22
CA GLY A 163 9.37 32.23 30.90
C GLY A 163 7.99 31.69 30.51
N ASN A 164 7.09 31.59 31.48
CA ASN A 164 5.77 30.93 31.32
C ASN A 164 4.93 31.50 30.18
N ASP A 165 4.89 32.83 30.01
CA ASP A 165 4.09 33.47 28.95
C ASP A 165 4.60 33.12 27.54
N ALA A 166 5.93 33.05 27.37
CA ALA A 166 6.53 32.67 26.10
C ALA A 166 6.30 31.19 25.78
N ILE A 167 6.41 30.33 26.80
CA ILE A 167 6.11 28.89 26.68
C ILE A 167 4.64 28.69 26.29
N GLN A 168 3.69 29.32 26.99
CA GLN A 168 2.27 29.17 26.67
C GLN A 168 1.93 29.68 25.27
N LYS A 169 2.46 30.85 24.89
CA LYS A 169 2.24 31.41 23.55
C LYS A 169 2.78 30.51 22.44
N ALA A 170 3.97 29.93 22.62
CA ALA A 170 4.57 29.04 21.64
C ALA A 170 3.89 27.66 21.62
N ALA A 171 3.50 27.14 22.78
CA ALA A 171 2.86 25.83 22.90
C ALA A 171 1.45 25.79 22.29
N THR A 172 0.71 26.90 22.38
CA THR A 172 -0.65 27.03 21.83
C THR A 172 -0.68 27.59 20.41
N ASP A 173 0.49 27.82 19.80
CA ASP A 173 0.59 28.17 18.39
C ASP A 173 0.19 26.97 17.52
N ASN A 174 -0.89 27.15 16.75
CA ASN A 174 -1.44 26.11 15.89
C ASN A 174 -0.96 26.21 14.44
N SER A 175 0.00 27.08 14.13
CA SER A 175 0.44 27.31 12.74
C SER A 175 1.00 26.07 12.05
N ASP A 176 1.58 25.13 12.81
CA ASP A 176 2.11 23.86 12.30
C ASP A 176 1.17 22.66 12.51
N VAL A 177 -0.02 22.91 13.07
CA VAL A 177 -1.04 21.91 13.41
C VAL A 177 -2.24 22.07 12.49
N LYS A 178 -2.67 20.96 11.87
CA LYS A 178 -3.80 20.94 10.95
C LYS A 178 -4.89 20.00 11.45
N ALA A 179 -6.14 20.40 11.26
CA ALA A 179 -7.28 19.51 11.37
C ALA A 179 -7.57 18.90 9.99
N ILE A 180 -7.50 17.57 9.91
CA ILE A 180 -7.84 16.80 8.71
C ILE A 180 -9.22 16.20 8.92
N SER A 181 -10.15 16.46 8.01
CA SER A 181 -11.46 15.82 7.97
C SER A 181 -11.62 15.06 6.66
N SER A 182 -12.21 13.86 6.74
CA SER A 182 -12.68 13.11 5.57
C SER A 182 -14.14 13.43 5.21
N ASN A 183 -14.82 14.27 6.00
CA ASN A 183 -16.19 14.68 5.71
C ASN A 183 -16.24 15.65 4.53
N GLY A 184 -17.17 15.40 3.60
CA GLY A 184 -17.37 16.21 2.40
C GLY A 184 -18.20 17.48 2.66
N ALA A 185 -18.57 18.19 1.59
CA ALA A 185 -19.46 19.35 1.65
C ALA A 185 -20.85 18.97 2.21
N ASP A 186 -21.54 19.91 2.85
CA ASP A 186 -22.86 19.65 3.41
C ASP A 186 -23.93 19.38 2.32
N ALA A 187 -25.14 18.99 2.73
CA ALA A 187 -26.21 18.64 1.81
C ALA A 187 -26.68 19.84 0.96
N ASN A 188 -26.35 21.07 1.39
CA ASN A 188 -26.61 22.30 0.64
C ASN A 188 -25.47 22.68 -0.31
N GLY A 189 -24.37 21.91 -0.33
CA GLY A 189 -23.18 22.18 -1.15
C GLY A 189 -22.15 23.11 -0.52
N LYS A 190 -22.32 23.51 0.74
CA LYS A 190 -21.32 24.34 1.43
C LYS A 190 -20.10 23.48 1.79
N ALA A 191 -18.93 23.93 1.37
CA ALA A 191 -17.68 23.24 1.63
C ALA A 191 -17.46 23.01 3.15
N ASN A 192 -16.96 21.83 3.49
CA ASN A 192 -16.52 21.55 4.85
C ASN A 192 -15.34 22.46 5.21
N SER A 193 -15.30 22.94 6.45
CA SER A 193 -14.24 23.78 6.97
C SER A 193 -13.74 23.18 8.27
N THR A 194 -12.42 23.13 8.43
CA THR A 194 -11.78 22.57 9.62
C THR A 194 -11.11 23.67 10.43
N SER A 195 -10.99 23.42 11.73
CA SER A 195 -10.30 24.27 12.68
C SER A 195 -9.64 23.41 13.76
N VAL A 196 -8.62 23.95 14.42
CA VAL A 196 -7.97 23.29 15.55
C VAL A 196 -7.75 24.33 16.65
N SER A 197 -7.99 23.94 17.89
CA SER A 197 -7.70 24.74 19.08
C SER A 197 -6.69 24.00 19.96
N GLY A 198 -5.69 24.72 20.46
CA GLY A 198 -4.74 24.19 21.44
C GLY A 198 -5.14 24.64 22.84
N THR A 199 -5.14 23.72 23.79
CA THR A 199 -5.42 24.01 25.21
C THR A 199 -4.28 23.47 26.06
N MET A 200 -3.66 24.38 26.81
CA MET A 200 -2.57 24.05 27.73
C MET A 200 -3.12 23.29 28.95
N ASP A 201 -2.39 22.28 29.40
CA ASP A 201 -2.66 21.61 30.67
C ASP A 201 -2.24 22.50 31.86
N ASP A 202 -2.90 22.33 33.01
CA ASP A 202 -2.72 23.14 34.22
C ASP A 202 -1.28 23.12 34.75
N GLY A 203 -0.50 22.07 34.45
CA GLY A 203 0.90 21.94 34.84
C GLY A 203 1.92 22.53 33.85
N ASN A 204 1.49 23.12 32.73
CA ASN A 204 2.34 23.50 31.60
C ASN A 204 3.18 22.34 31.02
N LYS A 205 2.79 21.08 31.24
CA LYS A 205 3.53 19.89 30.80
C LYS A 205 3.06 19.32 29.47
N SER A 206 1.88 19.73 29.01
CA SER A 206 1.34 19.29 27.74
C SER A 206 0.34 20.27 27.17
N VAL A 207 0.15 20.22 25.85
CA VAL A 207 -0.91 20.96 25.16
C VAL A 207 -1.76 19.97 24.38
N THR A 208 -3.08 20.06 24.53
CA THR A 208 -4.04 19.22 23.82
C THR A 208 -4.64 19.99 22.66
N PHE A 209 -4.45 19.49 21.44
CA PHE A 209 -5.06 20.04 20.23
C PHE A 209 -6.35 19.29 19.94
N THR A 210 -7.46 20.02 19.88
CA THR A 210 -8.78 19.49 19.55
C THR A 210 -9.18 19.98 18.16
N PRO A 211 -9.22 19.10 17.15
CA PRO A 211 -9.68 19.46 15.83
C PRO A 211 -11.21 19.49 15.80
N LYS A 212 -11.78 20.26 14.88
CA LYS A 212 -13.22 20.34 14.67
C LYS A 212 -13.51 20.64 13.21
N ASP A 213 -14.62 20.13 12.71
CA ASP A 213 -15.18 20.56 11.44
C ASP A 213 -16.62 21.10 11.60
N ASN A 214 -17.31 21.32 10.48
CA ASN A 214 -18.67 21.87 10.50
C ASN A 214 -19.69 20.97 11.22
N TYR A 215 -19.40 19.68 11.34
CA TYR A 215 -20.32 18.64 11.80
C TYR A 215 -20.01 18.20 13.22
N ILE A 216 -18.73 17.91 13.53
CA ILE A 216 -18.37 17.25 14.78
C ILE A 216 -17.00 17.70 15.33
N SER A 217 -16.82 17.57 16.65
CA SER A 217 -15.50 17.66 17.27
C SER A 217 -14.71 16.39 16.99
N GLY A 218 -13.43 16.56 16.74
CA GLY A 218 -12.53 15.49 16.34
C GLY A 218 -11.79 14.81 17.47
N ILE A 219 -10.88 13.90 17.10
CA ILE A 219 -10.02 13.17 18.02
C ILE A 219 -8.84 14.08 18.38
N SER A 220 -8.73 14.42 19.65
CA SER A 220 -7.64 15.27 20.14
C SER A 220 -6.30 14.55 20.13
N ALA A 221 -5.23 15.32 19.97
CA ALA A 221 -3.85 14.84 20.13
C ALA A 221 -3.09 15.76 21.07
N THR A 222 -2.22 15.17 21.91
CA THR A 222 -1.47 15.90 22.92
C THR A 222 0.00 15.99 22.52
N ARG A 223 0.59 17.18 22.65
CA ARG A 223 2.04 17.36 22.63
C ARG A 223 2.57 17.42 24.06
N THR A 224 3.65 16.72 24.31
CA THR A 224 4.42 16.83 25.56
C THR A 224 5.32 18.06 25.50
N ILE A 225 5.41 18.77 26.62
CA ILE A 225 6.35 19.86 26.83
C ILE A 225 7.50 19.35 27.68
N ASN A 226 8.70 19.43 27.13
CA ASN A 226 9.95 19.19 27.83
C ASN A 226 10.59 20.53 28.16
N THR A 227 10.99 20.69 29.41
CA THR A 227 11.67 21.88 29.90
C THR A 227 13.06 21.46 30.36
N TYR A 228 14.09 22.03 29.73
CA TYR A 228 15.49 21.75 29.99
C TYR A 228 16.01 22.69 31.07
N THR A 229 16.72 22.12 32.04
CA THR A 229 17.28 22.86 33.18
C THR A 229 18.81 22.86 33.14
N GLU A 230 19.44 23.64 34.00
CA GLU A 230 20.90 23.69 34.02
C GLU A 230 21.48 22.29 34.34
N PRO A 231 22.47 21.78 33.58
CA PRO A 231 23.06 20.48 33.84
C PRO A 231 23.85 20.49 35.14
N ASN A 232 24.03 19.30 35.73
CA ASN A 232 24.90 19.17 36.89
C ASN A 232 26.38 19.26 36.46
N TRP A 233 26.96 20.46 36.59
CA TRP A 233 28.36 20.74 36.24
C TRP A 233 29.37 19.89 37.03
N ASP A 234 29.01 19.36 38.21
CA ASP A 234 29.92 18.54 39.03
C ASP A 234 30.18 17.16 38.42
N ASN A 235 29.33 16.72 37.48
CA ASN A 235 29.51 15.45 36.76
C ASN A 235 30.57 15.53 35.64
N ILE A 236 31.15 16.71 35.41
CA ILE A 236 32.17 16.93 34.39
C ILE A 236 33.56 16.75 35.01
N THR A 237 34.25 15.68 34.62
CA THR A 237 35.55 15.29 35.18
C THR A 237 36.73 15.56 34.25
N THR A 238 36.49 16.10 33.05
CA THR A 238 37.51 16.45 32.05
C THR A 238 37.15 17.73 31.32
N THR A 239 38.17 18.40 30.76
CA THR A 239 38.04 19.55 29.85
C THR A 239 38.23 19.17 28.38
N ASP A 240 38.22 17.87 28.06
CA ASP A 240 38.26 17.40 26.66
C ASP A 240 36.99 17.80 25.90
N THR A 241 37.12 17.99 24.58
CA THR A 241 35.96 18.36 23.75
C THR A 241 34.94 17.22 23.66
N ASN A 242 33.65 17.53 23.77
CA ASN A 242 32.50 16.62 23.59
C ASN A 242 32.11 15.77 24.79
N VAL A 243 32.28 16.27 26.02
CA VAL A 243 31.76 15.61 27.23
C VAL A 243 30.24 15.63 27.19
N VAL A 244 29.59 14.49 27.37
CA VAL A 244 28.12 14.42 27.48
C VAL A 244 27.73 14.31 28.94
N VAL A 245 26.87 15.21 29.42
CA VAL A 245 26.28 15.17 30.77
C VAL A 245 24.77 15.07 30.70
N SER A 246 24.15 14.41 31.67
CA SER A 246 22.69 14.37 31.76
C SER A 246 22.12 15.64 32.39
N ASP A 247 20.85 15.92 32.11
CA ASP A 247 20.07 16.91 32.83
C ASP A 247 19.96 16.55 34.32
N SER A 248 19.90 17.58 35.16
CA SER A 248 19.88 17.43 36.61
C SER A 248 18.51 16.97 37.12
N GLU A 249 17.43 17.31 36.42
CA GLU A 249 16.06 16.90 36.72
C GLU A 249 15.59 15.72 35.86
N ASN A 250 16.13 15.56 34.65
CA ASN A 250 15.77 14.46 33.74
C ASN A 250 17.00 13.69 33.21
N PRO A 251 17.44 12.62 33.88
CA PRO A 251 18.65 11.88 33.51
C PRO A 251 18.69 11.29 32.09
N ASN A 252 17.55 11.29 31.39
CA ASN A 252 17.42 10.84 30.00
C ASN A 252 17.67 11.94 28.95
N ASP A 253 17.74 13.20 29.37
CA ASP A 253 18.09 14.34 28.52
C ASP A 253 19.59 14.61 28.64
N TYR A 254 20.26 14.84 27.52
CA TYR A 254 21.72 14.94 27.47
C TYR A 254 22.18 16.30 26.93
N TYR A 255 23.32 16.76 27.42
CA TYR A 255 24.00 17.96 26.97
C TYR A 255 25.38 17.62 26.45
N LEU A 256 25.71 18.12 25.26
CA LEU A 256 27.07 18.13 24.74
C LEU A 256 27.80 19.37 25.28
N VAL A 257 28.88 19.16 26.02
CA VAL A 257 29.69 20.22 26.62
C VAL A 257 30.94 20.48 25.79
N SER A 258 31.16 21.77 25.52
CA SER A 258 32.36 22.31 24.88
C SER A 258 33.06 23.29 25.81
N PHE A 259 34.38 23.38 25.69
CA PHE A 259 35.21 24.25 26.54
C PHE A 259 35.96 25.27 25.68
N THR A 260 35.99 26.51 26.14
CA THR A 260 36.82 27.57 25.57
C THR A 260 37.65 28.20 26.68
N THR A 261 38.96 28.25 26.51
CA THR A 261 39.88 28.89 27.47
C THR A 261 40.36 30.21 26.89
N ASP A 262 40.23 31.27 27.67
CA ASP A 262 40.70 32.60 27.26
C ASP A 262 42.21 32.78 27.49
N ASN A 263 42.74 33.92 27.03
CA ASN A 263 44.16 34.26 27.15
C ASN A 263 44.64 34.46 28.60
N THR A 264 43.72 34.47 29.58
CA THR A 264 44.04 34.57 31.02
C THR A 264 44.03 33.20 31.70
N GLY A 265 43.75 32.13 30.96
CA GLY A 265 43.69 30.76 31.50
C GLY A 265 42.34 30.42 32.14
N LYS A 266 41.33 31.28 31.98
CA LYS A 266 39.97 31.03 32.47
C LYS A 266 39.21 30.21 31.44
N THR A 267 38.64 29.09 31.88
CA THR A 267 37.82 28.21 31.04
C THR A 267 36.34 28.52 31.21
N THR A 268 35.62 28.61 30.08
CA THR A 268 34.15 28.66 30.03
C THR A 268 33.64 27.36 29.44
N ALA A 269 32.70 26.71 30.14
CA ALA A 269 32.02 25.52 29.67
C ALA A 269 30.65 25.90 29.08
N THR A 270 30.34 25.39 27.89
CA THR A 270 29.05 25.58 27.21
C THR A 270 28.39 24.23 26.99
N ALA A 271 27.28 23.98 27.66
CA ALA A 271 26.48 22.78 27.54
C ALA A 271 25.31 23.03 26.58
N THR A 272 25.22 22.24 25.51
CA THR A 272 24.16 22.34 24.49
C THR A 272 23.31 21.08 24.57
N ALA A 273 22.00 21.22 24.79
CA ALA A 273 21.09 20.08 24.83
C ALA A 273 21.10 19.36 23.47
N ILE A 274 21.14 18.02 23.49
CA ILE A 274 21.14 17.19 22.29
C ILE A 274 20.02 16.13 22.34
N ASP A 275 19.40 15.86 21.20
CA ASP A 275 18.43 14.79 21.05
C ASP A 275 19.08 13.40 21.00
N ALA A 276 18.26 12.35 20.96
CA ALA A 276 18.71 10.96 20.90
C ALA A 276 19.51 10.56 19.64
N VAL A 277 19.71 11.48 18.69
CA VAL A 277 20.59 11.28 17.52
C VAL A 277 21.74 12.30 17.45
N GLY A 278 21.91 13.10 18.50
CA GLY A 278 22.99 14.09 18.66
C GLY A 278 22.75 15.43 17.96
N ASN A 279 21.52 15.76 17.56
CA ASN A 279 21.21 17.12 17.09
C ASN A 279 20.95 18.05 18.28
N ASP A 280 21.35 19.31 18.16
CA ASP A 280 20.93 20.36 19.07
C ASP A 280 19.41 20.36 19.27
N VAL A 281 18.98 20.37 20.53
CA VAL A 281 17.59 20.60 20.89
C VAL A 281 17.30 22.09 20.76
N ILE A 282 16.32 22.41 19.93
CA ILE A 282 15.91 23.79 19.66
C ILE A 282 14.75 24.17 20.58
N SER A 283 14.85 25.31 21.28
CA SER A 283 13.74 25.87 22.05
C SER A 283 12.65 26.35 21.10
N ASN A 284 11.42 25.87 21.31
CA ASN A 284 10.23 26.27 20.57
C ASN A 284 9.82 27.73 20.85
N ALA A 285 10.26 28.32 21.96
CA ALA A 285 9.99 29.74 22.24
C ALA A 285 10.93 30.68 21.47
N THR A 286 12.19 30.29 21.27
CA THR A 286 13.23 31.19 20.74
C THR A 286 13.80 30.79 19.37
N ASN A 287 13.51 29.58 18.89
CA ASN A 287 14.10 28.96 17.70
C ASN A 287 15.65 28.94 17.73
N LYS A 288 16.23 28.77 18.92
CA LYS A 288 17.68 28.64 19.14
C LYS A 288 18.01 27.36 19.89
N SER A 289 19.23 26.86 19.73
CA SER A 289 19.74 25.75 20.54
C SER A 289 19.62 26.08 22.02
N ILE A 290 19.16 25.12 22.81
CA ILE A 290 19.10 25.25 24.26
C ILE A 290 20.51 25.09 24.82
N THR A 291 21.05 26.18 25.37
CA THR A 291 22.42 26.23 25.89
C THR A 291 22.50 26.79 27.30
N PHE A 292 23.38 26.22 28.12
CA PHE A 292 23.78 26.71 29.44
C PHE A 292 25.28 27.00 29.44
N VAL A 293 25.68 28.09 30.12
CA VAL A 293 27.07 28.56 30.13
C VAL A 293 27.55 28.69 31.57
N LYS A 294 28.70 28.09 31.86
CA LYS A 294 29.41 28.22 33.14
C LYS A 294 30.75 28.89 32.94
N ASP A 295 30.85 30.15 33.36
CA ASP A 295 32.10 30.89 33.37
C ASP A 295 32.99 30.48 34.55
N ASN A 296 34.32 30.56 34.35
CA ASN A 296 35.33 30.13 35.33
C ASN A 296 35.17 28.64 35.72
N PHE A 297 34.84 27.77 34.77
CA PHE A 297 34.72 26.35 35.03
C PHE A 297 36.07 25.74 35.44
N ALA A 298 36.07 24.98 36.53
CA ALA A 298 37.20 24.22 37.02
C ALA A 298 36.73 22.78 37.31
N ILE A 299 37.56 21.79 36.98
CA ILE A 299 37.27 20.39 37.26
C ILE A 299 37.19 20.19 38.79
N PRO A 300 36.15 19.52 39.32
CA PRO A 300 36.11 19.15 40.73
C PRO A 300 37.33 18.30 41.09
N THR A 301 38.17 18.78 42.01
CA THR A 301 39.32 18.01 42.50
C THR A 301 38.86 17.06 43.59
N ASP A 302 39.02 15.75 43.40
CA ASP A 302 38.94 14.76 44.48
C ASP A 302 40.35 14.56 45.10
N PRO A 303 40.59 15.06 46.31
CA PRO A 303 41.89 14.91 46.97
C PRO A 303 42.18 13.49 47.51
N GLU A 304 41.18 12.60 47.58
CA GLU A 304 41.36 11.19 48.00
C GLU A 304 41.68 10.26 46.82
N ASN A 305 41.40 10.68 45.58
CA ASN A 305 41.65 9.89 44.36
C ASN A 305 42.24 10.77 43.22
N PRO A 306 43.57 10.95 43.15
CA PRO A 306 44.19 11.77 42.11
C PRO A 306 43.91 11.15 40.72
N ALA A 307 43.40 11.97 39.80
CA ALA A 307 43.01 11.56 38.45
C ALA A 307 44.14 10.76 37.75
N THR A 308 43.90 9.47 37.54
CA THR A 308 44.74 8.62 36.67
C THR A 308 44.46 9.00 35.21
N PRO A 309 45.42 8.83 34.27
CA PRO A 309 45.15 9.08 32.86
C PRO A 309 44.13 8.05 32.36
N SER A 310 42.86 8.46 32.30
CA SER A 310 41.78 7.67 31.75
C SER A 310 41.78 7.77 30.22
N SER A 311 41.52 6.65 29.55
CA SER A 311 41.21 6.64 28.13
C SER A 311 39.78 7.14 27.94
N ILE A 312 39.50 7.85 26.84
CA ILE A 312 38.14 8.31 26.53
C ILE A 312 37.54 7.45 25.44
N LEU A 313 36.39 6.83 25.72
CA LEU A 313 35.56 6.21 24.70
C LEU A 313 34.56 7.24 24.17
N THR A 314 34.49 7.38 22.85
CA THR A 314 33.54 8.23 22.15
C THR A 314 32.55 7.37 21.37
N PHE A 315 31.25 7.58 21.57
CA PHE A 315 30.20 6.83 20.88
C PHE A 315 29.48 7.74 19.90
N LYS A 316 29.44 7.31 18.64
CA LYS A 316 28.84 8.05 17.53
C LYS A 316 27.66 7.28 16.95
N ILE A 317 26.63 7.99 16.53
CA ILE A 317 25.49 7.35 15.86
C ILE A 317 25.91 6.83 14.49
N LEU A 318 25.58 5.56 14.23
CA LEU A 318 25.79 4.95 12.92
C LEU A 318 24.99 5.72 11.85
N GLY A 319 25.65 6.10 10.76
CA GLY A 319 25.06 6.88 9.68
C GLY A 319 25.30 8.39 9.80
N SER A 320 25.01 9.02 10.94
CA SER A 320 25.21 10.47 11.11
C SER A 320 26.63 10.85 11.54
N GLY A 321 27.33 9.97 12.26
CA GLY A 321 28.65 10.22 12.82
C GLY A 321 28.67 11.25 13.96
N LYS A 322 27.51 11.64 14.49
CA LYS A 322 27.39 12.58 15.61
C LYS A 322 27.69 11.88 16.93
N THR A 323 28.44 12.55 17.81
CA THR A 323 28.72 12.07 19.16
C THR A 323 27.47 12.15 20.02
N VAL A 324 27.13 11.05 20.69
CA VAL A 324 25.96 10.98 21.60
C VAL A 324 26.36 10.66 23.04
N PHE A 325 27.55 10.09 23.24
CA PHE A 325 28.01 9.71 24.57
C PHE A 325 29.53 9.62 24.60
N THR A 326 30.13 10.01 25.71
CA THR A 326 31.57 9.83 25.98
C THR A 326 31.75 9.39 27.42
N THR A 327 32.63 8.43 27.68
CA THR A 327 32.91 7.98 29.05
C THR A 327 34.41 7.74 29.27
N PRO A 328 34.98 8.21 30.39
CA PRO A 328 36.34 7.87 30.77
C PRO A 328 36.40 6.42 31.26
N VAL A 329 37.42 5.69 30.84
CA VAL A 329 37.64 4.29 31.23
C VAL A 329 39.10 4.08 31.64
N THR A 330 39.32 3.11 32.52
CA THR A 330 40.66 2.73 32.99
C THR A 330 40.97 1.30 32.56
N GLY A 331 42.11 1.11 31.89
CA GLY A 331 42.56 -0.21 31.44
C GLY A 331 41.84 -0.72 30.19
N ASN A 332 42.07 -1.99 29.85
CA ASN A 332 41.46 -2.64 28.69
C ASN A 332 40.04 -3.13 29.05
N MET A 333 39.10 -3.03 28.11
CA MET A 333 37.70 -3.45 28.29
C MET A 333 37.28 -4.50 27.27
N THR A 334 36.37 -5.39 27.64
CA THR A 334 35.67 -6.29 26.71
C THR A 334 34.52 -5.57 26.00
N VAL A 335 34.06 -6.13 24.87
CA VAL A 335 32.89 -5.59 24.13
C VAL A 335 31.64 -5.55 25.02
N ALA A 336 31.42 -6.55 25.88
CA ALA A 336 30.32 -6.58 26.83
C ALA A 336 30.43 -5.43 27.86
N GLN A 337 31.61 -5.21 28.43
CA GLN A 337 31.83 -4.10 29.36
C GLN A 337 31.64 -2.73 28.69
N ILE A 338 31.98 -2.60 27.40
CA ILE A 338 31.72 -1.35 26.65
C ILE A 338 30.22 -1.18 26.39
N GLN A 339 29.51 -2.26 26.06
CA GLN A 339 28.05 -2.23 25.92
C GLN A 339 27.37 -1.84 27.25
N ASP A 340 27.89 -2.30 28.39
CA ASP A 340 27.38 -1.94 29.73
C ASP A 340 27.64 -0.46 30.09
N THR A 341 28.56 0.22 29.41
CA THR A 341 28.75 1.68 29.58
C THR A 341 27.74 2.51 28.79
N LEU A 342 27.03 1.93 27.82
CA LEU A 342 26.10 2.68 26.98
C LEU A 342 24.81 3.03 27.74
N PRO A 343 24.23 4.23 27.51
CA PRO A 343 22.92 4.56 28.03
C PRO A 343 21.83 3.62 27.49
N GLU A 344 20.73 3.53 28.23
CA GLU A 344 19.59 2.65 27.88
C GLU A 344 19.10 2.88 26.44
N GLY A 345 18.83 1.78 25.74
CA GLY A 345 18.35 1.77 24.35
C GLY A 345 19.43 1.96 23.28
N TYR A 346 20.69 2.25 23.63
CA TYR A 346 21.79 2.23 22.67
C TYR A 346 22.47 0.86 22.62
N THR A 347 22.81 0.42 21.41
CA THR A 347 23.54 -0.83 21.18
C THR A 347 24.72 -0.57 20.26
N LEU A 348 25.84 -1.26 20.50
CA LEU A 348 26.99 -1.25 19.60
C LEU A 348 26.57 -1.78 18.22
N ALA A 349 26.92 -1.03 17.17
CA ALA A 349 26.70 -1.48 15.80
C ALA A 349 27.60 -2.70 15.50
N ALA A 350 27.03 -3.70 14.80
CA ALA A 350 27.63 -5.02 14.54
C ALA A 350 29.02 -5.00 13.85
N ILE A 351 29.47 -3.85 13.35
CA ILE A 351 30.76 -3.66 12.67
C ILE A 351 31.96 -3.60 13.63
N SER A 352 31.77 -3.79 14.95
CA SER A 352 32.82 -3.60 15.97
C SER A 352 33.19 -4.85 16.79
N THR A 353 32.66 -6.04 16.46
CA THR A 353 32.79 -7.22 17.34
C THR A 353 34.15 -7.93 17.31
N ASP A 354 35.09 -7.54 16.44
CA ASP A 354 36.37 -8.23 16.27
C ASP A 354 37.59 -7.39 16.66
N TYR A 355 37.65 -6.76 17.84
CA TYR A 355 38.93 -6.21 18.33
C TYR A 355 39.08 -6.24 19.85
N GLU A 356 40.25 -6.66 20.32
CA GLU A 356 40.77 -6.31 21.65
C GLU A 356 40.80 -4.79 21.78
N VAL A 357 40.15 -4.25 22.82
CA VAL A 357 40.15 -2.81 23.08
C VAL A 357 41.38 -2.45 23.89
N LYS A 358 42.33 -1.82 23.19
CA LYS A 358 43.60 -1.37 23.76
C LYS A 358 43.42 -0.01 24.47
N ASN A 359 44.20 0.20 25.52
CA ASN A 359 44.38 1.47 26.21
C ASN A 359 44.67 2.62 25.22
N GLY A 360 43.84 3.67 25.22
CA GLY A 360 43.87 4.84 24.32
C GLY A 360 42.47 5.40 23.99
N ASN A 361 42.38 6.64 23.49
CA ASN A 361 41.10 7.23 23.07
C ASN A 361 40.53 6.51 21.84
N GLN A 362 39.28 6.07 21.91
CA GLN A 362 38.65 5.23 20.88
C GLN A 362 37.27 5.74 20.48
N THR A 363 36.85 5.45 19.24
CA THR A 363 35.51 5.78 18.74
C THR A 363 34.74 4.52 18.34
N TYR A 364 33.50 4.41 18.81
CA TYR A 364 32.56 3.32 18.50
C TYR A 364 31.31 3.87 17.82
N TYR A 365 30.66 3.03 17.02
CA TYR A 365 29.38 3.36 16.41
C TYR A 365 28.24 2.62 17.10
N VAL A 366 27.15 3.33 17.35
CA VAL A 366 25.95 2.81 18.05
C VAL A 366 24.68 3.04 17.24
N THR A 367 23.69 2.18 17.47
CA THR A 367 22.31 2.35 17.04
C THR A 367 21.41 2.59 18.25
N LYS A 368 20.31 3.33 18.07
CA LYS A 368 19.30 3.58 19.11
C LYS A 368 18.04 2.78 18.79
N SER A 369 17.53 2.01 19.76
CA SER A 369 16.19 1.41 19.66
C SER A 369 15.14 2.51 19.56
N ALA A 370 14.18 2.31 18.65
CA ALA A 370 13.06 3.19 18.38
C ALA A 370 11.74 2.41 18.38
N ASP A 371 11.64 1.43 19.27
CA ASP A 371 10.44 0.62 19.43
C ASP A 371 9.22 1.55 19.63
N THR A 372 8.19 1.35 18.80
CA THR A 372 7.04 2.24 18.73
C THR A 372 5.76 1.44 18.98
N ASN A 373 5.00 1.82 20.00
CA ASN A 373 3.67 1.31 20.26
C ASN A 373 2.64 2.04 19.39
N VAL A 374 2.00 1.30 18.50
CA VAL A 374 0.94 1.79 17.62
C VAL A 374 -0.41 1.50 18.27
N ASN A 375 -1.23 2.52 18.48
CA ASN A 375 -2.63 2.37 18.90
C ASN A 375 -3.56 2.66 17.71
N TYR A 376 -4.45 1.72 17.42
CA TYR A 376 -5.46 1.85 16.37
C TYR A 376 -6.69 2.57 16.91
N ILE A 377 -6.99 3.76 16.40
CA ILE A 377 -8.11 4.58 16.86
C ILE A 377 -9.19 4.65 15.77
N ASP A 378 -10.41 4.24 16.12
CA ASP A 378 -11.57 4.36 15.24
C ASP A 378 -11.98 5.84 15.10
N ILE A 379 -12.04 6.34 13.86
CA ILE A 379 -12.45 7.73 13.56
C ILE A 379 -13.94 7.99 13.75
N THR A 380 -14.79 6.97 13.86
CA THR A 380 -16.22 7.16 14.10
C THR A 380 -16.47 7.32 15.60
N THR A 381 -15.95 6.40 16.42
CA THR A 381 -16.16 6.45 17.88
C THR A 381 -15.12 7.30 18.62
N GLY A 382 -13.89 7.38 18.11
CA GLY A 382 -12.74 7.98 18.79
C GLY A 382 -12.03 7.04 19.77
N ASN A 383 -12.43 5.76 19.83
CA ASN A 383 -11.92 4.79 20.79
C ASN A 383 -10.77 3.97 20.22
N SER A 384 -9.91 3.44 21.10
CA SER A 384 -8.90 2.45 20.72
C SER A 384 -9.58 1.10 20.42
N VAL A 385 -9.20 0.50 19.28
CA VAL A 385 -9.77 -0.76 18.77
C VAL A 385 -8.70 -1.86 18.62
N GLY A 386 -7.46 -1.56 18.98
CA GLY A 386 -6.34 -2.49 18.99
C GLY A 386 -5.00 -1.79 19.10
N SER A 387 -3.92 -2.57 19.25
CA SER A 387 -2.55 -2.04 19.26
C SER A 387 -1.53 -3.05 18.78
N GLU A 388 -0.35 -2.58 18.37
CA GLU A 388 0.83 -3.42 18.15
C GLU A 388 2.13 -2.68 18.46
N THR A 389 3.16 -3.43 18.83
CA THR A 389 4.51 -2.88 19.06
C THR A 389 5.38 -3.17 17.85
N LEU A 390 5.87 -2.12 17.21
CA LEU A 390 6.85 -2.19 16.14
C LEU A 390 8.24 -2.10 16.77
N ASN A 391 9.03 -3.17 16.64
CA ASN A 391 10.40 -3.17 17.16
C ASN A 391 11.39 -2.79 16.06
N GLY A 392 12.42 -2.02 16.40
CA GLY A 392 13.47 -1.66 15.46
C GLY A 392 14.33 -0.48 15.92
N ILE A 393 15.22 -0.03 15.04
CA ILE A 393 16.14 1.06 15.33
C ILE A 393 15.67 2.38 14.69
N GLN A 394 16.19 3.48 15.21
CA GLN A 394 15.88 4.84 14.76
C GLN A 394 15.97 4.99 13.24
N GLY A 395 14.89 5.49 12.64
CA GLY A 395 14.83 5.86 11.24
C GLY A 395 14.54 4.70 10.26
N GLU A 396 14.52 3.46 10.74
CA GLU A 396 14.19 2.31 9.91
C GLU A 396 12.68 2.25 9.57
N PRO A 397 12.33 1.84 8.34
CA PRO A 397 10.95 1.61 7.96
C PRO A 397 10.46 0.23 8.44
N THR A 398 9.30 0.20 9.07
CA THR A 398 8.61 -1.01 9.54
C THR A 398 7.16 -1.00 9.04
N VAL A 399 6.61 -2.17 8.73
CA VAL A 399 5.23 -2.32 8.23
C VAL A 399 4.29 -2.72 9.36
N LEU A 400 3.06 -2.20 9.36
CA LEU A 400 2.01 -2.65 10.27
C LEU A 400 1.62 -4.11 9.99
N THR A 401 1.50 -4.92 11.03
CA THR A 401 1.21 -6.36 10.88
C THR A 401 -0.10 -6.79 11.54
N LYS A 402 -0.69 -5.96 12.39
CA LYS A 402 -1.87 -6.30 13.22
C LYS A 402 -2.98 -5.25 13.14
N ILE A 403 -3.22 -4.71 11.95
CA ILE A 403 -4.42 -3.88 11.70
C ILE A 403 -5.66 -4.72 12.09
N PRO A 404 -6.57 -4.20 12.95
CA PRO A 404 -7.70 -4.97 13.45
C PRO A 404 -8.62 -5.47 12.32
N GLU A 405 -9.06 -6.72 12.42
CA GLU A 405 -9.74 -7.44 11.33
C GLU A 405 -10.99 -6.73 10.79
N ASN A 406 -11.79 -6.10 11.65
CA ASN A 406 -13.02 -5.39 11.26
C ASN A 406 -12.79 -3.92 10.88
N TYR A 407 -11.54 -3.51 10.65
CA TYR A 407 -11.16 -2.13 10.42
C TYR A 407 -10.24 -1.99 9.21
N LYS A 408 -10.32 -0.85 8.53
CA LYS A 408 -9.39 -0.45 7.47
C LYS A 408 -8.67 0.85 7.84
N LEU A 409 -7.45 1.02 7.36
CA LEU A 409 -6.70 2.27 7.54
C LEU A 409 -7.44 3.43 6.88
N VAL A 410 -7.53 4.56 7.58
CA VAL A 410 -8.07 5.81 7.03
C VAL A 410 -7.09 6.38 6.00
N ASN A 411 -5.80 6.35 6.30
CA ASN A 411 -4.73 6.68 5.37
C ASN A 411 -3.93 5.42 5.04
N GLN A 412 -4.02 4.93 3.80
CA GLN A 412 -3.31 3.73 3.37
C GLN A 412 -1.79 3.86 3.47
N SER A 413 -1.25 5.09 3.39
CA SER A 413 0.19 5.34 3.55
C SER A 413 0.69 5.03 4.97
N ASP A 414 -0.20 4.98 5.96
CA ASP A 414 0.15 4.61 7.33
C ASP A 414 0.50 3.11 7.46
N ILE A 415 0.37 2.30 6.41
CA ILE A 415 0.86 0.92 6.47
C ILE A 415 2.38 0.86 6.69
N LEU A 416 3.12 1.90 6.27
CA LEU A 416 4.56 2.01 6.44
C LEU A 416 4.89 3.06 7.52
N GLN A 417 5.57 2.62 8.57
CA GLN A 417 5.97 3.45 9.70
C GLN A 417 7.48 3.66 9.69
N LYS A 418 7.92 4.90 9.84
CA LYS A 418 9.32 5.21 10.11
C LYS A 418 9.50 5.33 11.62
N LEU A 419 10.30 4.44 12.21
CA LEU A 419 10.48 4.40 13.66
C LEU A 419 11.27 5.62 14.15
N ASN A 420 10.82 6.19 15.27
CA ASN A 420 11.46 7.33 15.90
C ASN A 420 11.36 7.21 17.42
N ALA A 421 12.51 7.11 18.09
CA ALA A 421 12.66 6.97 19.53
C ALA A 421 12.08 8.15 20.33
N LEU A 422 11.94 9.33 19.70
CA LEU A 422 11.27 10.49 20.31
C LEU A 422 9.73 10.38 20.27
N THR A 423 9.19 9.42 19.52
CA THR A 423 7.75 9.17 19.40
C THR A 423 7.46 7.69 19.68
N PRO A 424 7.66 7.21 20.93
CA PRO A 424 7.49 5.80 21.28
C PRO A 424 6.03 5.34 21.26
N ASN A 425 5.09 6.26 21.14
CA ASN A 425 3.67 5.98 20.95
C ASN A 425 3.17 6.72 19.71
N LYS A 426 2.36 6.05 18.89
CA LYS A 426 1.74 6.64 17.72
C LYS A 426 0.31 6.16 17.56
N ASN A 427 -0.60 7.07 17.28
CA ASN A 427 -1.96 6.71 16.90
C ASN A 427 -2.02 6.52 15.39
N ILE A 428 -2.68 5.45 14.95
CA ILE A 428 -3.03 5.21 13.56
C ILE A 428 -4.54 5.12 13.47
N TYR A 429 -5.10 5.87 12.53
CA TYR A 429 -6.53 6.04 12.43
C TYR A 429 -7.12 5.00 11.49
N VAL A 430 -8.17 4.35 11.98
CA VAL A 430 -8.91 3.31 11.27
C VAL A 430 -10.39 3.64 11.23
N THR A 431 -11.11 3.01 10.32
CA THR A 431 -12.57 3.11 10.24
C THR A 431 -13.14 1.69 10.10
N PRO A 432 -14.32 1.40 10.69
CA PRO A 432 -14.95 0.10 10.54
C PRO A 432 -15.09 -0.29 9.07
N LYS A 433 -14.87 -1.56 8.80
CA LYS A 433 -15.37 -2.19 7.58
C LYS A 433 -16.89 -2.30 7.70
N ALA A 434 -17.57 -2.30 6.56
CA ALA A 434 -19.01 -2.56 6.53
C ALA A 434 -19.35 -3.86 7.26
N ASP A 435 -20.49 -3.89 7.95
CA ASP A 435 -20.87 -4.99 8.86
C ASP A 435 -20.57 -6.36 8.28
N SER A 436 -19.75 -7.14 9.00
CA SER A 436 -19.40 -8.53 8.67
C SER A 436 -20.53 -9.49 9.02
N ASN A 437 -21.76 -9.20 8.58
CA ASN A 437 -22.84 -10.16 8.67
C ASN A 437 -22.57 -11.28 7.65
N SER A 438 -22.53 -12.53 8.12
CA SER A 438 -22.52 -13.70 7.23
C SER A 438 -23.91 -13.82 6.62
N LEU A 439 -24.00 -13.63 5.31
CA LEU A 439 -25.20 -13.67 4.50
C LEU A 439 -25.24 -14.96 3.69
N ASN A 440 -26.40 -15.57 3.55
CA ASN A 440 -26.60 -16.71 2.68
C ASN A 440 -26.84 -16.28 1.23
N TYR A 441 -26.58 -17.16 0.27
CA TYR A 441 -26.87 -16.93 -1.14
C TYR A 441 -27.28 -18.21 -1.87
N THR A 442 -27.91 -18.05 -3.04
CA THR A 442 -28.22 -19.11 -3.99
C THR A 442 -27.84 -18.68 -5.41
N VAL A 443 -27.10 -19.53 -6.12
CA VAL A 443 -26.68 -19.33 -7.52
C VAL A 443 -27.46 -20.29 -8.41
N THR A 444 -28.14 -19.73 -9.40
CA THR A 444 -28.81 -20.48 -10.48
C THR A 444 -28.04 -20.24 -11.79
N PHE A 445 -27.65 -21.30 -12.48
CA PHE A 445 -27.00 -21.17 -13.80
C PHE A 445 -28.01 -21.28 -14.93
N ARG A 446 -27.90 -20.39 -15.93
CA ARG A 446 -28.71 -20.46 -17.16
C ARG A 446 -27.83 -20.47 -18.40
N ASP A 447 -28.17 -21.35 -19.33
CA ASP A 447 -27.57 -21.33 -20.66
C ASP A 447 -27.96 -20.02 -21.38
N LYS A 448 -26.97 -19.24 -21.82
CA LYS A 448 -27.14 -17.92 -22.45
C LYS A 448 -27.88 -17.99 -23.78
N THR A 449 -27.77 -19.12 -24.49
CA THR A 449 -28.37 -19.33 -25.81
C THR A 449 -29.83 -19.76 -25.70
N THR A 450 -30.13 -20.68 -24.77
CA THR A 450 -31.46 -21.30 -24.65
C THR A 450 -32.31 -20.71 -23.52
N GLY A 451 -31.70 -19.98 -22.58
CA GLY A 451 -32.33 -19.43 -21.38
C GLY A 451 -32.72 -20.47 -20.32
N LYS A 452 -32.46 -21.75 -20.55
CA LYS A 452 -32.82 -22.84 -19.63
C LYS A 452 -31.89 -22.88 -18.43
N VAL A 453 -32.44 -23.24 -17.27
CA VAL A 453 -31.64 -23.53 -16.06
C VAL A 453 -30.85 -24.82 -16.30
N VAL A 454 -29.57 -24.80 -15.94
CA VAL A 454 -28.64 -25.90 -16.14
C VAL A 454 -27.85 -26.16 -14.85
N GLY A 455 -27.47 -27.42 -14.62
CA GLY A 455 -26.84 -27.83 -13.36
C GLY A 455 -27.79 -27.80 -12.15
N THR A 456 -27.22 -27.97 -10.96
CA THR A 456 -27.91 -27.81 -9.67
C THR A 456 -27.66 -26.43 -9.11
N GLU A 457 -28.66 -25.86 -8.42
CA GLU A 457 -28.47 -24.62 -7.70
C GLU A 457 -27.37 -24.77 -6.63
N SER A 458 -26.50 -23.78 -6.54
CA SER A 458 -25.42 -23.75 -5.55
C SER A 458 -25.80 -22.80 -4.42
N GLN A 459 -25.79 -23.29 -3.18
CA GLN A 459 -26.05 -22.50 -1.99
C GLN A 459 -24.76 -22.33 -1.19
N GLY A 460 -24.61 -21.19 -0.52
CA GLY A 460 -23.48 -20.92 0.35
C GLY A 460 -23.72 -19.70 1.22
N SER A 461 -22.68 -19.31 1.94
CA SER A 461 -22.68 -18.10 2.75
C SER A 461 -21.36 -17.34 2.60
N GLY A 462 -21.39 -16.03 2.87
CA GLY A 462 -20.22 -15.15 2.83
C GLY A 462 -20.49 -13.84 3.56
N ASN A 463 -19.48 -12.99 3.72
CA ASN A 463 -19.66 -11.72 4.40
C ASN A 463 -20.32 -10.67 3.48
N PHE A 464 -21.10 -9.75 4.05
CA PHE A 464 -21.58 -8.58 3.33
C PHE A 464 -20.43 -7.82 2.64
N GLY A 465 -20.66 -7.41 1.40
CA GLY A 465 -19.69 -6.74 0.53
C GLY A 465 -18.59 -7.65 -0.04
N SER A 466 -18.53 -8.94 0.32
CA SER A 466 -17.52 -9.86 -0.23
C SER A 466 -17.86 -10.33 -1.64
N TYR A 467 -16.82 -10.59 -2.46
CA TYR A 467 -16.99 -11.24 -3.75
C TYR A 467 -17.08 -12.77 -3.58
N VAL A 468 -18.18 -13.34 -4.05
CA VAL A 468 -18.42 -14.78 -4.11
C VAL A 468 -18.08 -15.26 -5.53
N GLY A 469 -16.98 -16.01 -5.65
CA GLY A 469 -16.62 -16.71 -6.88
C GLY A 469 -17.53 -17.90 -7.16
N VAL A 470 -17.78 -18.21 -8.43
CA VAL A 470 -18.59 -19.37 -8.84
C VAL A 470 -17.90 -20.18 -9.92
N THR A 471 -18.16 -21.49 -9.92
CA THR A 471 -17.68 -22.42 -10.96
C THR A 471 -18.85 -22.84 -11.84
N ALA A 472 -18.63 -22.91 -13.16
CA ALA A 472 -19.67 -23.38 -14.08
C ALA A 472 -20.05 -24.86 -13.80
N PRO A 473 -21.32 -25.25 -14.03
CA PRO A 473 -21.73 -26.65 -13.97
C PRO A 473 -21.02 -27.52 -15.02
N ASP A 474 -20.99 -28.83 -14.78
CA ASP A 474 -20.42 -29.80 -15.72
C ASP A 474 -21.01 -29.66 -17.13
N GLY A 475 -20.14 -29.61 -18.14
CA GLY A 475 -20.50 -29.45 -19.56
C GLY A 475 -20.72 -28.00 -20.00
N TYR A 476 -20.50 -27.02 -19.13
CA TYR A 476 -20.65 -25.60 -19.41
C TYR A 476 -19.40 -24.80 -19.07
N ALA A 477 -19.24 -23.64 -19.71
CA ALA A 477 -18.29 -22.61 -19.34
C ALA A 477 -19.03 -21.32 -18.99
N LEU A 478 -18.44 -20.50 -18.11
CA LEU A 478 -18.98 -19.18 -17.78
C LEU A 478 -19.01 -18.29 -19.03
N ALA A 479 -20.13 -17.61 -19.28
CA ALA A 479 -20.34 -16.90 -20.53
C ALA A 479 -19.54 -15.60 -20.67
N SER A 480 -19.07 -15.04 -19.55
CA SER A 480 -18.28 -13.82 -19.51
C SER A 480 -17.59 -13.64 -18.17
N VAL A 481 -16.67 -12.66 -18.09
CA VAL A 481 -15.92 -12.33 -16.86
C VAL A 481 -16.86 -12.01 -15.67
N ILE A 482 -18.03 -11.41 -15.91
CA ILE A 482 -18.99 -11.11 -14.83
C ILE A 482 -19.74 -12.33 -14.31
N ASP A 483 -19.69 -13.45 -15.03
CA ASP A 483 -20.31 -14.69 -14.62
C ASP A 483 -19.43 -15.48 -13.64
N HIS A 484 -18.15 -15.09 -13.46
CA HIS A 484 -17.21 -15.71 -12.49
C HIS A 484 -17.56 -15.47 -11.02
N GLY A 485 -18.54 -14.62 -10.73
CA GLY A 485 -18.95 -14.38 -9.35
C GLY A 485 -19.77 -13.11 -9.18
N PHE A 486 -20.06 -12.74 -7.94
CA PHE A 486 -20.91 -11.60 -7.61
C PHE A 486 -20.55 -11.03 -6.24
N ILE A 487 -20.95 -9.79 -5.97
CA ILE A 487 -20.81 -9.20 -4.62
C ILE A 487 -22.04 -9.58 -3.80
N LEU A 488 -21.83 -10.06 -2.58
CA LEU A 488 -22.87 -10.45 -1.65
C LEU A 488 -23.35 -9.25 -0.83
N LEU A 489 -24.58 -8.82 -1.07
CA LEU A 489 -25.12 -7.56 -0.54
C LEU A 489 -26.37 -7.77 0.33
N LYS A 490 -26.99 -8.94 0.34
CA LYS A 490 -28.13 -9.26 1.21
C LYS A 490 -28.18 -10.72 1.61
N ASN A 491 -28.88 -11.02 2.71
CA ASN A 491 -29.13 -12.38 3.13
C ASN A 491 -30.06 -13.09 2.15
N ASP A 492 -29.84 -14.37 1.92
CA ASP A 492 -30.55 -15.21 0.96
C ASP A 492 -30.54 -14.64 -0.48
N GLN A 493 -29.43 -13.99 -0.87
CA GLN A 493 -29.29 -13.37 -2.19
C GLN A 493 -29.34 -14.42 -3.31
N LYS A 494 -30.34 -14.31 -4.19
CA LYS A 494 -30.47 -15.15 -5.39
C LYS A 494 -29.81 -14.47 -6.57
N VAL A 495 -28.88 -15.15 -7.22
CA VAL A 495 -28.20 -14.67 -8.42
C VAL A 495 -28.35 -15.65 -9.57
N THR A 496 -28.54 -15.12 -10.78
CA THR A 496 -28.49 -15.91 -12.01
C THR A 496 -27.19 -15.64 -12.72
N LYS A 497 -26.44 -16.70 -13.04
CA LYS A 497 -25.19 -16.64 -13.81
C LYS A 497 -25.34 -17.30 -15.15
N TYR A 498 -24.79 -16.68 -16.18
CA TYR A 498 -24.92 -17.16 -17.55
C TYR A 498 -23.74 -18.03 -17.92
N VAL A 499 -24.09 -19.16 -18.51
CA VAL A 499 -23.13 -20.13 -19.02
C VAL A 499 -23.41 -20.42 -20.48
N VAL A 500 -22.40 -20.94 -21.16
CA VAL A 500 -22.46 -21.37 -22.56
C VAL A 500 -22.03 -22.83 -22.61
N ALA A 501 -22.68 -23.62 -23.45
CA ALA A 501 -22.34 -25.02 -23.62
C ALA A 501 -20.84 -25.13 -23.97
N ALA A 502 -20.10 -25.90 -23.18
CA ALA A 502 -18.69 -26.19 -23.42
C ALA A 502 -18.56 -27.45 -24.29
N ASP A 503 -19.33 -27.50 -25.38
CA ASP A 503 -19.47 -28.65 -26.26
C ASP A 503 -18.83 -28.45 -27.64
N THR A 504 -18.34 -27.23 -27.92
CA THR A 504 -17.65 -26.90 -29.17
C THR A 504 -16.31 -27.61 -29.21
N PRO A 505 -16.11 -28.59 -30.11
CA PRO A 505 -14.86 -29.30 -30.20
C PRO A 505 -13.76 -28.39 -30.76
N TYR A 506 -12.56 -28.54 -30.23
CA TYR A 506 -11.36 -28.01 -30.85
C TYR A 506 -10.31 -29.11 -31.02
N ASN A 507 -9.49 -29.00 -32.05
CA ASN A 507 -8.34 -29.85 -32.30
C ASN A 507 -7.20 -29.01 -32.86
N VAL A 508 -6.17 -28.82 -32.05
CA VAL A 508 -4.94 -28.15 -32.44
C VAL A 508 -3.92 -29.21 -32.86
N SER A 509 -3.45 -29.15 -34.10
CA SER A 509 -2.32 -29.92 -34.59
C SER A 509 -1.03 -29.13 -34.36
N TYR A 510 -0.05 -29.74 -33.71
CA TYR A 510 1.28 -29.18 -33.53
C TYR A 510 2.18 -29.68 -34.64
N VAL A 511 2.70 -28.76 -35.45
CA VAL A 511 3.57 -29.07 -36.59
C VAL A 511 4.98 -28.57 -36.31
N ASP A 512 5.97 -29.45 -36.45
CA ASP A 512 7.38 -29.07 -36.38
C ASP A 512 7.69 -28.08 -37.52
N GLN A 513 8.11 -26.87 -37.17
CA GLN A 513 8.38 -25.80 -38.13
C GLN A 513 9.47 -26.18 -39.13
N ASP A 514 10.43 -27.03 -38.74
CA ASP A 514 11.58 -27.38 -39.56
C ASP A 514 11.25 -28.53 -40.54
N THR A 515 10.49 -29.53 -40.09
CA THR A 515 10.18 -30.72 -40.91
C THR A 515 8.82 -30.66 -41.59
N GLY A 516 7.88 -29.86 -41.06
CA GLY A 516 6.48 -29.83 -41.47
C GLY A 516 5.68 -31.07 -41.01
N GLU A 517 6.27 -31.94 -40.19
CA GLU A 517 5.59 -33.13 -39.66
C GLU A 517 4.71 -32.77 -38.44
N GLU A 518 3.56 -33.42 -38.31
CA GLU A 518 2.75 -33.34 -37.10
C GLU A 518 3.45 -34.09 -35.96
N VAL A 519 3.72 -33.40 -34.87
CA VAL A 519 4.46 -33.91 -33.71
C VAL A 519 3.60 -34.07 -32.46
N GLY A 520 2.34 -33.67 -32.54
CA GLY A 520 1.36 -33.90 -31.50
C GLY A 520 0.04 -33.21 -31.80
N THR A 521 -0.96 -33.50 -30.98
CA THR A 521 -2.26 -32.83 -31.05
C THR A 521 -2.75 -32.48 -29.64
N GLN A 522 -3.52 -31.40 -29.53
CA GLN A 522 -4.30 -31.07 -28.34
C GLN A 522 -5.75 -30.88 -28.77
N SER A 523 -6.61 -31.79 -28.35
CA SER A 523 -8.05 -31.73 -28.62
C SER A 523 -8.85 -31.62 -27.33
N GLY A 524 -10.00 -30.97 -27.41
CA GLY A 524 -10.94 -30.89 -26.29
C GLY A 524 -12.27 -30.31 -26.71
N LYS A 525 -13.07 -29.93 -25.72
CA LYS A 525 -14.26 -29.13 -25.93
C LYS A 525 -14.21 -27.90 -25.03
N GLY A 526 -14.77 -26.81 -25.50
CA GLY A 526 -14.95 -25.61 -24.72
C GLY A 526 -16.08 -24.79 -25.29
N ALA A 527 -16.32 -23.62 -24.71
CA ALA A 527 -17.30 -22.71 -25.27
C ALA A 527 -16.71 -21.93 -26.45
N ASN A 528 -17.55 -21.66 -27.45
CA ASN A 528 -17.18 -20.80 -28.58
C ASN A 528 -16.65 -19.44 -28.08
N GLU A 529 -15.62 -18.92 -28.75
CA GLU A 529 -14.89 -17.68 -28.46
C GLU A 529 -14.11 -17.64 -27.13
N SER A 530 -14.16 -18.72 -26.33
CA SER A 530 -13.37 -18.79 -25.10
C SER A 530 -11.88 -18.97 -25.41
N LYS A 531 -11.03 -18.32 -24.61
CA LYS A 531 -9.58 -18.46 -24.70
C LYS A 531 -9.08 -19.54 -23.75
N ILE A 532 -8.19 -20.41 -24.26
CA ILE A 532 -7.48 -21.41 -23.49
C ILE A 532 -5.96 -21.23 -23.64
N VAL A 533 -5.22 -21.70 -22.65
CA VAL A 533 -3.75 -21.74 -22.69
C VAL A 533 -3.32 -23.10 -23.24
N LEU A 534 -2.65 -23.12 -24.38
CA LEU A 534 -2.10 -24.32 -25.01
C LEU A 534 -0.82 -24.79 -24.31
N LYS A 535 -0.51 -26.09 -24.43
CA LYS A 535 0.74 -26.68 -23.96
C LYS A 535 1.50 -27.31 -25.11
N ALA A 536 2.75 -26.93 -25.29
CA ALA A 536 3.60 -27.54 -26.31
C ALA A 536 3.83 -29.04 -26.01
N PRO A 537 3.93 -29.91 -27.03
CA PRO A 537 4.29 -31.31 -26.83
C PRO A 537 5.65 -31.49 -26.14
N THR A 538 5.84 -32.61 -25.45
CA THR A 538 7.12 -32.93 -24.79
C THR A 538 8.27 -32.90 -25.80
N GLY A 539 9.32 -32.12 -25.49
CA GLY A 539 10.49 -31.94 -26.37
C GLY A 539 10.31 -30.85 -27.43
N TYR A 540 9.24 -30.06 -27.36
CA TYR A 540 8.96 -28.93 -28.25
C TYR A 540 8.65 -27.65 -27.46
N ALA A 541 8.90 -26.50 -28.09
CA ALA A 541 8.48 -25.17 -27.65
C ALA A 541 7.64 -24.51 -28.75
N PHE A 542 6.78 -23.56 -28.38
CA PHE A 542 6.07 -22.72 -29.35
C PHE A 542 7.06 -21.91 -30.18
N VAL A 543 6.71 -21.60 -31.43
CA VAL A 543 7.48 -20.66 -32.24
C VAL A 543 7.07 -19.21 -31.94
N ASN A 544 5.77 -18.99 -31.68
CA ASN A 544 5.19 -17.69 -31.39
C ASN A 544 4.51 -17.70 -30.00
N ALA A 545 4.79 -16.67 -29.20
CA ALA A 545 4.18 -16.51 -27.88
C ALA A 545 2.68 -16.20 -27.96
N ASP A 546 2.21 -15.58 -29.05
CA ASP A 546 0.80 -15.26 -29.25
C ASP A 546 -0.06 -16.52 -29.44
N ASP A 547 0.49 -17.56 -30.07
CA ASP A 547 -0.22 -18.82 -30.37
C ASP A 547 -0.57 -19.62 -29.12
N ILE A 548 0.04 -19.28 -27.98
CA ILE A 548 -0.21 -19.97 -26.70
C ILE A 548 -1.62 -19.71 -26.20
N ASN A 549 -2.19 -18.53 -26.50
CA ASN A 549 -3.57 -18.21 -26.14
C ASN A 549 -4.49 -18.52 -27.32
N TYR A 550 -5.09 -19.70 -27.31
CA TYR A 550 -5.97 -20.18 -28.37
C TYR A 550 -7.42 -19.79 -28.12
N THR A 551 -8.05 -19.15 -29.09
CA THR A 551 -9.50 -18.87 -29.08
C THR A 551 -10.22 -20.03 -29.74
N ILE A 552 -11.17 -20.66 -29.04
CA ILE A 552 -12.01 -21.72 -29.58
C ILE A 552 -12.99 -21.10 -30.58
N ASP A 553 -13.06 -21.64 -31.79
CA ASP A 553 -13.96 -21.17 -32.84
C ASP A 553 -14.79 -22.36 -33.35
N LYS A 554 -16.12 -22.23 -33.25
CA LYS A 554 -17.07 -23.25 -33.70
C LYS A 554 -17.06 -23.46 -35.22
N ASP A 555 -16.72 -22.42 -35.98
CA ASP A 555 -16.71 -22.44 -37.44
C ASP A 555 -15.37 -22.98 -37.96
N THR A 556 -14.31 -22.85 -37.16
CA THR A 556 -12.99 -23.45 -37.42
C THR A 556 -12.49 -24.29 -36.23
N PRO A 557 -13.04 -25.51 -36.03
CA PRO A 557 -12.70 -26.35 -34.87
C PRO A 557 -11.28 -26.93 -34.93
N THR A 558 -10.60 -26.82 -36.08
CA THR A 558 -9.23 -27.30 -36.24
C THR A 558 -8.29 -26.13 -36.48
N SER A 559 -7.14 -26.13 -35.81
CA SER A 559 -6.08 -25.15 -36.03
C SER A 559 -4.71 -25.83 -36.08
N THR A 560 -3.74 -25.15 -36.68
CA THR A 560 -2.36 -25.61 -36.77
C THR A 560 -1.48 -24.60 -36.04
N VAL A 561 -0.69 -25.10 -35.08
CA VAL A 561 0.28 -24.30 -34.33
C VAL A 561 1.67 -24.85 -34.61
N TYR A 562 2.59 -23.97 -35.01
CA TYR A 562 3.97 -24.37 -35.27
C TYR A 562 4.78 -24.41 -33.98
N VAL A 563 5.53 -25.50 -33.83
CA VAL A 563 6.43 -25.74 -32.69
C VAL A 563 7.82 -26.09 -33.20
N GLN A 564 8.83 -25.96 -32.35
CA GLN A 564 10.21 -26.32 -32.67
C GLN A 564 10.79 -27.19 -31.57
N LYS A 565 11.68 -28.13 -31.93
CA LYS A 565 12.38 -28.97 -30.95
C LYS A 565 13.09 -28.12 -29.91
N SER A 566 12.88 -28.46 -28.65
CA SER A 566 13.48 -27.78 -27.52
C SER A 566 13.86 -28.78 -26.43
N ASP A 567 15.03 -28.59 -25.86
CA ASP A 567 15.53 -29.33 -24.69
C ASP A 567 15.04 -28.73 -23.36
N GLN A 568 14.30 -27.61 -23.42
CA GLN A 568 13.81 -26.91 -22.25
C GLN A 568 12.54 -27.54 -21.68
N THR A 569 12.45 -27.60 -20.35
CA THR A 569 11.36 -28.28 -19.63
C THR A 569 10.39 -27.32 -18.90
N VAL A 570 10.51 -26.00 -19.11
CA VAL A 570 9.71 -24.96 -18.43
C VAL A 570 9.20 -23.90 -19.41
N ASP A 571 8.19 -23.12 -19.02
CA ASP A 571 7.62 -22.03 -19.82
C ASP A 571 8.69 -20.98 -20.18
N ASN A 572 9.12 -20.95 -21.44
CA ASN A 572 10.22 -20.10 -21.93
C ASN A 572 9.73 -18.83 -22.60
N ILE A 573 8.80 -18.13 -21.97
CA ILE A 573 8.21 -16.93 -22.55
C ILE A 573 8.74 -15.73 -21.80
N VAL A 574 9.27 -14.77 -22.54
CA VAL A 574 9.74 -13.49 -21.98
C VAL A 574 8.91 -12.34 -22.53
N SER A 575 8.77 -11.28 -21.74
CA SER A 575 8.18 -10.02 -22.15
C SER A 575 9.13 -8.88 -21.84
N GLY A 576 9.13 -7.85 -22.70
CA GLY A 576 9.78 -6.58 -22.38
C GLY A 576 9.13 -5.91 -21.17
N TYR A 577 9.92 -5.23 -20.34
CA TYR A 577 9.39 -4.42 -19.25
C TYR A 577 8.55 -3.25 -19.80
N PRO A 578 7.37 -2.96 -19.20
CA PRO A 578 6.61 -1.75 -19.54
C PRO A 578 7.38 -0.46 -19.17
N HIS A 579 7.03 0.64 -19.83
CA HIS A 579 7.56 2.00 -19.68
C HIS A 579 9.09 2.19 -19.80
N LYS A 580 9.79 1.26 -20.45
CA LYS A 580 11.23 1.25 -20.79
C LYS A 580 11.52 1.59 -22.25
N GLY A 581 10.50 1.67 -23.10
CA GLY A 581 10.64 1.83 -24.55
C GLY A 581 11.11 0.55 -25.25
N ASN A 582 11.56 0.69 -26.50
CA ASN A 582 11.88 -0.47 -27.34
C ASN A 582 13.06 -1.31 -26.78
N ILE A 583 12.96 -2.63 -26.93
CA ILE A 583 13.99 -3.59 -26.51
C ILE A 583 15.05 -3.74 -27.61
N LYS A 584 16.33 -3.69 -27.21
CA LYS A 584 17.48 -3.79 -28.12
C LYS A 584 17.77 -5.24 -28.49
N ILE A 585 18.18 -5.47 -29.74
CA ILE A 585 18.59 -6.78 -30.26
C ILE A 585 20.11 -6.80 -30.44
N TYR A 586 20.75 -7.91 -30.08
CA TYR A 586 22.19 -8.14 -30.21
C TYR A 586 22.42 -9.41 -31.03
N ASP A 587 23.57 -9.50 -31.69
CA ASP A 587 24.03 -10.76 -32.29
C ASP A 587 24.71 -11.67 -31.25
N GLY A 588 25.11 -12.88 -31.67
CA GLY A 588 25.79 -13.85 -30.81
C GLY A 588 27.16 -13.41 -30.27
N ASN A 589 27.72 -12.30 -30.78
CA ASN A 589 28.96 -11.69 -30.30
C ASN A 589 28.70 -10.46 -29.42
N GLY A 590 27.43 -10.10 -29.18
CA GLY A 590 27.02 -8.95 -28.38
C GLY A 590 27.05 -7.62 -29.14
N LYS A 591 27.18 -7.66 -30.48
CA LYS A 591 27.08 -6.44 -31.31
C LYS A 591 25.61 -6.03 -31.40
N LEU A 592 25.35 -4.77 -31.08
CA LEU A 592 24.01 -4.19 -31.19
C LEU A 592 23.56 -4.16 -32.66
N ASN A 593 22.32 -4.58 -32.91
CA ASN A 593 21.62 -4.30 -34.15
C ASN A 593 20.98 -2.90 -34.05
N ASP A 594 21.46 -1.96 -34.85
CA ASP A 594 20.96 -0.57 -34.84
C ASP A 594 19.68 -0.36 -35.67
N ASP A 595 19.39 -1.31 -36.57
CA ASP A 595 18.33 -1.23 -37.57
C ASP A 595 17.00 -1.83 -37.06
N VAL A 596 17.06 -2.80 -36.15
CA VAL A 596 15.88 -3.51 -35.65
C VAL A 596 15.79 -3.42 -34.13
N VAL A 597 14.59 -3.13 -33.64
CA VAL A 597 14.26 -3.15 -32.22
C VAL A 597 12.92 -3.85 -32.03
N LEU A 598 12.72 -4.35 -30.82
CA LEU A 598 11.52 -5.04 -30.40
C LEU A 598 10.59 -4.06 -29.68
N SER A 599 9.29 -4.18 -29.93
CA SER A 599 8.28 -3.34 -29.29
C SER A 599 8.28 -3.54 -27.77
N GLU A 600 7.90 -2.49 -27.05
CA GLU A 600 7.68 -2.57 -25.62
C GLU A 600 6.50 -3.49 -25.29
N GLY A 601 6.64 -4.32 -24.25
CA GLY A 601 5.55 -5.18 -23.75
C GLY A 601 5.14 -6.36 -24.66
N SER A 602 5.72 -6.50 -25.85
CA SER A 602 5.56 -7.72 -26.66
C SER A 602 6.29 -8.90 -26.02
N SER A 603 5.82 -10.10 -26.38
CA SER A 603 6.27 -11.35 -25.78
C SER A 603 6.95 -12.24 -26.82
N TRP A 604 7.94 -13.01 -26.41
CA TRP A 604 8.76 -13.84 -27.28
C TRP A 604 9.06 -15.18 -26.63
N ILE A 605 9.25 -16.19 -27.47
CA ILE A 605 9.79 -17.46 -27.05
C ILE A 605 11.32 -17.35 -26.98
N ILE A 606 11.90 -17.96 -25.96
CA ILE A 606 13.34 -18.13 -25.85
C ILE A 606 13.69 -19.62 -25.91
N ASP A 607 14.74 -19.96 -26.64
CA ASP A 607 15.18 -21.34 -26.82
C ASP A 607 16.63 -21.57 -26.36
N LYS A 608 17.38 -20.49 -26.14
CA LYS A 608 18.78 -20.54 -25.76
C LYS A 608 19.17 -19.36 -24.88
N THR A 609 19.93 -19.66 -23.84
CA THR A 609 20.64 -18.66 -23.03
C THR A 609 22.12 -18.67 -23.39
N ILE A 610 22.72 -17.48 -23.58
CA ILE A 610 24.17 -17.33 -23.73
C ILE A 610 24.70 -16.25 -22.80
N THR A 611 25.99 -16.34 -22.46
CA THR A 611 26.70 -15.29 -21.74
C THR A 611 27.62 -14.55 -22.70
N ILE A 612 27.42 -13.24 -22.83
CA ILE A 612 28.28 -12.37 -23.64
C ILE A 612 28.88 -11.32 -22.71
N ASN A 613 30.21 -11.30 -22.59
CA ASN A 613 30.94 -10.37 -21.73
C ASN A 613 30.43 -10.33 -20.28
N GLY A 614 30.10 -11.50 -19.71
CA GLY A 614 29.62 -11.65 -18.33
C GLY A 614 28.14 -11.28 -18.11
N ALA A 615 27.43 -10.83 -19.14
CA ALA A 615 25.98 -10.59 -19.08
C ALA A 615 25.20 -11.72 -19.77
N GLU A 616 24.05 -12.07 -19.22
CA GLU A 616 23.15 -13.10 -19.74
C GLU A 616 22.24 -12.52 -20.83
N TYR A 617 22.06 -13.28 -21.91
CA TYR A 617 21.21 -12.95 -23.04
C TYR A 617 20.33 -14.15 -23.39
N TYR A 618 19.10 -13.86 -23.82
CA TYR A 618 18.16 -14.85 -24.32
C TYR A 618 18.02 -14.71 -25.83
N ARG A 619 18.12 -15.83 -26.54
CA ARG A 619 17.86 -15.88 -27.97
C ARG A 619 16.35 -15.81 -28.21
N VAL A 620 15.92 -14.89 -29.06
CA VAL A 620 14.50 -14.68 -29.42
C VAL A 620 14.22 -14.94 -30.90
N ALA A 621 15.28 -15.05 -31.72
CA ALA A 621 15.27 -15.53 -33.10
C ALA A 621 16.68 -15.96 -33.51
N THR A 622 16.84 -16.54 -34.71
CA THR A 622 18.14 -16.93 -35.27
C THR A 622 19.13 -15.77 -35.22
N ASP A 623 20.25 -15.98 -34.51
CA ASP A 623 21.30 -14.99 -34.27
C ASP A 623 20.84 -13.65 -33.66
N GLN A 624 19.68 -13.63 -33.01
CA GLN A 624 19.10 -12.43 -32.38
C GLN A 624 18.84 -12.66 -30.90
N TYR A 625 19.42 -11.80 -30.08
CA TYR A 625 19.47 -11.93 -28.64
C TYR A 625 18.97 -10.67 -27.94
N VAL A 626 18.24 -10.83 -26.85
CA VAL A 626 17.87 -9.75 -25.92
C VAL A 626 18.63 -9.93 -24.61
N LYS A 627 18.97 -8.83 -23.94
CA LYS A 627 19.57 -8.92 -22.60
C LYS A 627 18.55 -9.46 -21.61
N ALA A 628 18.96 -10.42 -20.79
CA ALA A 628 18.10 -10.95 -19.72
C ALA A 628 17.63 -9.87 -18.74
N SER A 629 18.41 -8.79 -18.57
CA SER A 629 18.06 -7.63 -17.73
C SER A 629 16.98 -6.72 -18.31
N ASP A 630 16.66 -6.85 -19.60
CA ASP A 630 15.70 -5.98 -20.31
C ASP A 630 14.33 -6.65 -20.46
N VAL A 631 14.20 -7.91 -20.04
CA VAL A 631 12.97 -8.71 -20.14
C VAL A 631 12.71 -9.48 -18.84
N TYR A 632 11.49 -9.99 -18.68
CA TYR A 632 11.13 -10.89 -17.58
C TYR A 632 10.42 -12.14 -18.11
N LYS A 633 10.64 -13.28 -17.45
CA LYS A 633 9.95 -14.54 -17.76
C LYS A 633 8.54 -14.55 -17.14
N TYR A 634 7.57 -15.12 -17.83
CA TYR A 634 6.21 -15.25 -17.32
C TYR A 634 5.50 -16.52 -17.82
N THR A 635 4.46 -16.94 -17.11
CA THR A 635 3.53 -18.02 -17.48
C THR A 635 2.18 -17.39 -17.83
N PRO A 636 1.63 -17.62 -19.05
CA PRO A 636 0.30 -17.15 -19.44
C PRO A 636 -0.80 -17.71 -18.54
N LEU A 637 -1.81 -16.88 -18.26
CA LEU A 637 -3.02 -17.21 -17.52
C LEU A 637 -4.23 -16.62 -18.25
N GLN A 638 -5.44 -17.13 -17.97
CA GLN A 638 -6.71 -16.57 -18.45
C GLN A 638 -7.80 -16.82 -17.38
N THR A 639 -7.69 -16.14 -16.23
CA THR A 639 -8.53 -16.42 -15.04
C THR A 639 -8.70 -15.14 -14.19
N VAL A 640 -9.43 -15.26 -13.08
CA VAL A 640 -9.63 -14.21 -12.08
C VAL A 640 -8.79 -14.52 -10.85
N ALA A 641 -7.95 -13.58 -10.44
CA ALA A 641 -7.30 -13.56 -9.14
C ALA A 641 -8.16 -12.74 -8.16
N VAL A 642 -8.63 -13.37 -7.09
CA VAL A 642 -9.36 -12.68 -6.01
C VAL A 642 -8.37 -12.36 -4.90
N THR A 643 -8.24 -11.09 -4.53
CA THR A 643 -7.39 -10.69 -3.40
C THR A 643 -7.92 -11.30 -2.10
N ASN A 644 -7.02 -11.76 -1.24
CA ASN A 644 -7.37 -12.41 0.02
C ASN A 644 -6.95 -11.55 1.20
N GLY A 645 -7.57 -11.81 2.35
CA GLY A 645 -7.07 -11.39 3.66
C GLY A 645 -7.84 -10.23 4.28
N THR A 646 -7.28 -9.72 5.38
CA THR A 646 -7.89 -8.68 6.21
C THR A 646 -7.35 -7.29 5.90
N ASN A 647 -6.30 -7.16 5.09
CA ASN A 647 -5.67 -5.88 4.76
C ASN A 647 -5.62 -5.68 3.24
N VAL A 648 -5.62 -4.41 2.81
CA VAL A 648 -5.44 -4.05 1.40
C VAL A 648 -4.22 -4.77 0.82
N THR A 649 -4.35 -5.29 -0.39
CA THR A 649 -3.29 -6.04 -1.06
C THR A 649 -2.30 -5.07 -1.71
N PRO A 650 -1.03 -5.07 -1.29
CA PRO A 650 -0.03 -4.17 -1.87
C PRO A 650 0.23 -4.49 -3.35
N VAL A 651 0.39 -3.46 -4.17
CA VAL A 651 0.68 -3.59 -5.60
C VAL A 651 2.16 -3.32 -5.87
N TYR A 652 2.77 -4.15 -6.70
CA TYR A 652 4.17 -4.07 -7.09
C TYR A 652 4.29 -3.84 -8.59
N ASN A 653 5.35 -3.16 -9.01
CA ASN A 653 5.68 -3.10 -10.42
C ASN A 653 6.42 -4.36 -10.88
N THR A 654 6.68 -4.49 -12.18
CA THR A 654 7.33 -5.67 -12.78
C THR A 654 8.78 -5.87 -12.29
N LYS A 655 9.38 -4.86 -11.62
CA LYS A 655 10.70 -4.97 -10.97
C LYS A 655 10.61 -5.40 -9.50
N GLY A 656 9.40 -5.63 -8.99
CA GLY A 656 9.13 -5.94 -7.59
C GLY A 656 9.39 -4.76 -6.67
N GLN A 657 9.21 -3.54 -7.16
CA GLN A 657 9.17 -2.34 -6.35
C GLN A 657 7.71 -2.09 -5.95
N LEU A 658 7.49 -1.80 -4.67
CA LEU A 658 6.17 -1.44 -4.16
C LEU A 658 5.70 -0.13 -4.80
N ILE A 659 4.45 -0.09 -5.28
CA ILE A 659 3.77 1.11 -5.74
C ILE A 659 3.11 1.74 -4.50
N ILE A 660 3.63 2.88 -4.04
CA ILE A 660 3.31 3.43 -2.71
C ILE A 660 1.97 4.17 -2.64
N ASP A 661 1.41 4.54 -3.79
CA ASP A 661 0.16 5.30 -3.92
C ASP A 661 -1.02 4.43 -4.40
N ARG A 662 -0.84 3.10 -4.49
CA ARG A 662 -1.87 2.16 -4.92
C ARG A 662 -1.85 0.87 -4.11
N ALA A 663 -3.03 0.43 -3.70
CA ALA A 663 -3.29 -0.89 -3.14
C ALA A 663 -4.66 -1.38 -3.62
N LEU A 664 -4.84 -2.69 -3.72
CA LEU A 664 -6.13 -3.28 -4.07
C LEU A 664 -6.91 -3.56 -2.78
N ASP A 665 -8.23 -3.39 -2.82
CA ASP A 665 -9.05 -3.70 -1.66
C ASP A 665 -9.11 -5.23 -1.42
N VAL A 666 -9.48 -5.61 -0.20
CA VAL A 666 -9.63 -7.03 0.18
C VAL A 666 -10.79 -7.69 -0.57
N ASN A 667 -10.68 -8.98 -0.87
CA ASN A 667 -11.74 -9.79 -1.46
C ASN A 667 -12.31 -9.22 -2.77
N THR A 668 -11.46 -8.57 -3.58
CA THR A 668 -11.84 -8.01 -4.89
C THR A 668 -11.30 -8.86 -6.03
N PRO A 669 -12.10 -9.12 -7.08
CA PRO A 669 -11.69 -9.90 -8.24
C PRO A 669 -10.92 -9.06 -9.26
N TRP A 670 -9.80 -9.61 -9.76
CA TRP A 670 -8.97 -8.99 -10.77
C TRP A 670 -8.67 -9.99 -11.89
N TYR A 671 -8.94 -9.60 -13.14
CA TYR A 671 -8.53 -10.40 -14.27
C TYR A 671 -7.00 -10.49 -14.32
N THR A 672 -6.49 -11.71 -14.50
CA THR A 672 -5.05 -11.98 -14.62
C THR A 672 -4.75 -12.75 -15.88
N ASP A 673 -3.86 -12.20 -16.69
CA ASP A 673 -3.44 -12.78 -17.97
C ASP A 673 -2.05 -13.46 -17.89
N ARG A 674 -1.33 -13.28 -16.79
CA ARG A 674 -0.03 -13.92 -16.58
C ARG A 674 0.41 -13.93 -15.12
N SER A 675 1.27 -14.89 -14.80
CA SER A 675 2.06 -14.94 -13.57
C SER A 675 3.56 -14.85 -13.85
N ALA A 676 4.34 -14.32 -12.91
CA ALA A 676 5.79 -14.24 -13.03
C ALA A 676 6.45 -14.41 -11.65
N THR A 677 7.72 -14.85 -11.66
CA THR A 677 8.56 -14.82 -10.45
C THR A 677 9.34 -13.52 -10.43
N ILE A 678 8.93 -12.60 -9.58
CA ILE A 678 9.51 -11.26 -9.45
C ILE A 678 10.22 -11.19 -8.09
N ARG A 679 11.53 -10.97 -8.10
CA ARG A 679 12.39 -10.98 -6.89
C ARG A 679 12.18 -12.23 -6.01
N GLY A 680 12.06 -13.40 -6.64
CA GLY A 680 11.89 -14.68 -5.94
C GLY A 680 10.48 -14.93 -5.38
N LYS A 681 9.50 -14.09 -5.71
CA LYS A 681 8.10 -14.27 -5.30
C LYS A 681 7.21 -14.46 -6.53
N LYS A 682 6.34 -15.46 -6.50
CA LYS A 682 5.31 -15.65 -7.53
C LYS A 682 4.27 -14.54 -7.40
N MET A 683 3.94 -13.89 -8.52
CA MET A 683 2.99 -12.77 -8.58
C MET A 683 2.02 -12.94 -9.75
N TYR A 684 0.83 -12.35 -9.64
CA TYR A 684 -0.19 -12.27 -10.68
C TYR A 684 -0.30 -10.84 -11.20
N ARG A 685 -0.39 -10.67 -12.52
CA ARG A 685 -0.57 -9.35 -13.13
C ARG A 685 -2.03 -8.95 -13.07
N VAL A 686 -2.32 -7.75 -12.58
CA VAL A 686 -3.69 -7.21 -12.45
C VAL A 686 -3.92 -5.98 -13.35
N ALA A 687 -2.84 -5.31 -13.76
CA ALA A 687 -2.86 -4.27 -14.78
C ALA A 687 -1.46 -4.12 -15.42
N THR A 688 -1.31 -3.20 -16.36
CA THR A 688 -0.02 -2.88 -16.98
C THR A 688 0.98 -2.43 -15.92
N ASP A 689 2.09 -3.16 -15.79
CA ASP A 689 3.12 -2.93 -14.77
C ASP A 689 2.62 -3.02 -13.31
N GLU A 690 1.53 -3.77 -13.05
CA GLU A 690 0.95 -3.91 -11.72
C GLU A 690 0.71 -5.37 -11.37
N TRP A 691 1.27 -5.78 -10.25
CA TRP A 691 1.38 -7.16 -9.81
C TRP A 691 1.02 -7.30 -8.34
N ILE A 692 0.32 -8.37 -7.99
CA ILE A 692 0.06 -8.76 -6.60
C ILE A 692 0.74 -10.08 -6.31
N LYS A 693 1.12 -10.33 -5.05
CA LYS A 693 1.72 -11.61 -4.67
C LYS A 693 0.67 -12.71 -4.77
N ALA A 694 1.08 -13.88 -5.25
CA ALA A 694 0.23 -15.05 -5.31
C ALA A 694 -0.20 -15.56 -3.92
N SER A 695 0.53 -15.22 -2.84
CA SER A 695 0.14 -15.52 -1.46
C SER A 695 -1.06 -14.70 -0.98
N ASP A 696 -1.30 -13.56 -1.63
CA ASP A 696 -2.30 -12.57 -1.22
C ASP A 696 -3.54 -12.68 -2.12
N ALA A 697 -3.66 -13.76 -2.92
CA ALA A 697 -4.77 -13.97 -3.84
C ALA A 697 -5.06 -15.46 -4.12
N THR A 698 -6.32 -15.77 -4.41
CA THR A 698 -6.80 -17.08 -4.87
C THR A 698 -7.15 -17.00 -6.36
N LEU A 699 -6.77 -18.00 -7.17
CA LEU A 699 -7.22 -18.09 -8.57
C LEU A 699 -8.52 -18.87 -8.66
N ASN A 700 -9.49 -18.36 -9.44
CA ASN A 700 -10.82 -18.94 -9.64
C ASN A 700 -11.07 -19.44 -11.07
#